data_AF-A0A428U264-F1
#
_entry.id   AF-A0A428U264-F1
#
_cell.length_a   1.000
_cell.length_b   1.000
_cell.length_c   1.000
_cell.angle_alpha   90.00
_cell.angle_beta   90.00
_cell.angle_gamma   90.00
#
_symmetry.space_group_name_H-M   'P 1'
#
loop_
_entity.id
_entity.type
_entity.pdbx_description
1 polymer ?
#
loop_
_entity_poly.entity_id
_entity_poly.type
_entity_poly.pdbx_seq_one_letter_code
_entity_poly.pdbx_strand_id
1 'polypeptide(L)'
;MPSSEATRDPPTEVPDLVVGIDFGMTGTAVAFAFPVDQKISVLRDWPGSHLAQDKVPSIIAYQENNPSSWGFDVNTQEMPKAPGIKSFFKGVFDEEDLLQANQETGLNITIDEVERWLTDYLRQLYGHIKNSLEGRLPKWEAARIRFLFSYPTTWSEETVQRFKKVIQQAGFGRSDGPSSSPHEIEVTLNEAEAAMAYSFAESKLPNAGDHLMIADIGGGTSDVSIFQVKGYEDMSPKLFLQAAGQGMNTGSTKIDEGFETTLRKQLRSLPQLNLGGSDSAMIETAIELRTWKMVQDPAFLNAKCKYGNKPSGPLIKPFFYVPVPQLDTSFSDQRLEVENGRMRFYRDKLFKPLFDDQCRKIWDLFESQIEKCFSPSESSLDKIKLHVILAGGMGSSKYVQDFLVERFRERYATVPQFAVAGEPQLAVCKGLVHDALKEINQGGIFRYSAQAWYGIAKNNSFQSVEWFLRKDEELSLSASRDVKRLLDMDDKGKMGLQVVKTTEDVQVGWISNKSKQLGRDPTVVESLTDKLPLNKLKGLRFLKSKCQVTVKVRLGRGAMRFEMTQGKETVGNPLYVSELWHLTPTLCEGKARGSPRTPGGARINKEKNINWGTLGTWLFGGTALAAAIGFGVTQVMKDKAEEKEEEEKKEVEKKKA
;
A
#
# COMPACT_ATOMS: atom_id res chain seq x y z
N MET A 1 6.48 -51.94 -1.09
CA MET A 1 5.60 -51.33 -0.07
C MET A 1 5.36 -49.89 -0.50
N PRO A 2 4.23 -49.55 -1.14
CA PRO A 2 3.93 -48.18 -1.49
C PRO A 2 3.53 -47.43 -0.21
N SER A 3 4.21 -46.33 0.06
CA SER A 3 3.91 -45.39 1.14
C SER A 3 2.48 -44.87 0.99
N SER A 4 1.72 -44.95 2.07
CA SER A 4 0.36 -44.43 2.17
C SER A 4 0.31 -42.96 1.79
N GLU A 5 -0.30 -42.64 0.65
CA GLU A 5 -0.84 -41.32 0.39
C GLU A 5 -1.84 -41.01 1.50
N ALA A 6 -1.44 -40.13 2.42
CA ALA A 6 -2.38 -39.48 3.31
C ALA A 6 -3.31 -38.66 2.42
N THR A 7 -4.52 -39.17 2.20
CA THR A 7 -5.62 -38.42 1.59
C THR A 7 -5.81 -37.15 2.41
N ARG A 8 -5.28 -36.03 1.91
CA ARG A 8 -5.55 -34.70 2.46
C ARG A 8 -7.06 -34.49 2.33
N ASP A 9 -7.76 -34.27 3.45
CA ASP A 9 -9.15 -33.80 3.41
C ASP A 9 -9.20 -32.56 2.51
N PRO A 10 -10.16 -32.46 1.56
CA PRO A 10 -10.29 -31.27 0.74
C PRO A 10 -10.52 -30.07 1.68
N PRO A 11 -9.81 -28.94 1.49
CA PRO A 11 -10.02 -27.79 2.33
C PRO A 11 -11.48 -27.31 2.20
N THR A 12 -12.24 -27.39 3.29
CA THR A 12 -13.36 -26.47 3.52
C THR A 12 -12.75 -25.06 3.50
N GLU A 13 -13.01 -24.18 2.52
CA GLU A 13 -14.00 -24.15 1.45
C GLU A 13 -13.36 -23.24 0.36
N VAL A 14 -12.73 -23.80 -0.69
CA VAL A 14 -11.95 -23.03 -1.70
C VAL A 14 -12.81 -21.93 -2.37
N PRO A 15 -12.36 -20.66 -2.49
CA PRO A 15 -13.15 -19.63 -3.15
C PRO A 15 -13.37 -19.96 -4.64
N ASP A 16 -14.50 -19.52 -5.19
CA ASP A 16 -14.81 -19.71 -6.62
C ASP A 16 -13.98 -18.73 -7.48
N LEU A 17 -13.66 -17.56 -6.93
CA LEU A 17 -12.90 -16.51 -7.59
C LEU A 17 -12.01 -15.77 -6.57
N VAL A 18 -10.76 -15.54 -6.95
CA VAL A 18 -9.83 -14.66 -6.22
C VAL A 18 -9.55 -13.44 -7.09
N VAL A 19 -9.66 -12.25 -6.50
CA VAL A 19 -9.43 -10.96 -7.19
C VAL A 19 -8.41 -10.15 -6.38
N GLY A 20 -7.25 -9.87 -6.97
CA GLY A 20 -6.22 -9.01 -6.40
C GLY A 20 -6.28 -7.61 -6.98
N ILE A 21 -6.32 -6.60 -6.11
CA ILE A 21 -6.53 -5.19 -6.47
C ILE A 21 -5.34 -4.39 -5.94
N ASP A 22 -4.57 -3.82 -6.86
CA ASP A 22 -3.56 -2.81 -6.56
C ASP A 22 -4.20 -1.43 -6.74
N PHE A 23 -4.74 -0.87 -5.65
CA PHE A 23 -5.21 0.52 -5.63
C PHE A 23 -4.01 1.45 -5.56
N GLY A 24 -3.39 1.77 -6.69
CA GLY A 24 -2.22 2.64 -6.75
C GLY A 24 -2.57 4.14 -6.68
N MET A 25 -1.58 4.97 -6.36
CA MET A 25 -1.75 6.42 -6.26
C MET A 25 -2.19 7.07 -7.58
N THR A 26 -1.57 6.66 -8.70
CA THR A 26 -1.85 7.21 -10.04
C THR A 26 -2.83 6.35 -10.84
N GLY A 27 -2.80 5.03 -10.62
CA GLY A 27 -3.69 4.11 -11.31
C GLY A 27 -3.86 2.80 -10.56
N THR A 28 -4.98 2.15 -10.82
CA THR A 28 -5.42 0.91 -10.20
C THR A 28 -5.34 -0.25 -11.19
N ALA A 29 -4.83 -1.40 -10.74
CA ALA A 29 -4.81 -2.65 -11.51
C ALA A 29 -5.65 -3.72 -10.83
N VAL A 30 -6.25 -4.61 -11.63
CA VAL A 30 -7.02 -5.76 -11.14
C VAL A 30 -6.54 -7.03 -11.83
N ALA A 31 -6.10 -7.99 -11.03
CA ALA A 31 -5.84 -9.35 -11.46
C ALA A 31 -6.84 -10.30 -10.82
N PHE A 32 -7.10 -11.44 -11.46
CA PHE A 32 -8.01 -12.44 -10.90
C PHE A 32 -7.67 -13.84 -11.39
N ALA A 33 -8.09 -14.85 -10.63
CA ALA A 33 -7.97 -16.25 -11.00
C ALA A 33 -9.12 -17.07 -10.42
N PHE A 34 -9.53 -18.09 -11.18
CA PHE A 34 -10.34 -19.18 -10.67
C PHE A 34 -9.37 -20.19 -10.04
N PRO A 35 -9.48 -20.53 -8.74
CA PRO A 35 -8.50 -21.41 -8.11
C PRO A 35 -8.36 -22.78 -8.75
N VAL A 36 -9.40 -23.27 -9.44
CA VAL A 36 -9.32 -24.52 -10.21
C VAL A 36 -8.38 -24.43 -11.42
N ASP A 37 -8.28 -23.25 -12.05
CA ASP A 37 -7.52 -23.04 -13.29
C ASP A 37 -6.05 -22.71 -13.04
N GLN A 38 -5.73 -22.18 -11.84
CA GLN A 38 -4.39 -21.67 -11.47
C GLN A 38 -3.81 -20.60 -12.43
N LYS A 39 -4.64 -20.05 -13.34
CA LYS A 39 -4.22 -19.07 -14.34
C LYS A 39 -4.62 -17.66 -13.92
N ILE A 40 -3.61 -16.83 -13.70
CA ILE A 40 -3.79 -15.41 -13.37
C ILE A 40 -4.11 -14.65 -14.66
N SER A 41 -5.25 -13.95 -14.65
CA SER A 41 -5.69 -13.03 -15.70
C SER A 41 -5.70 -11.60 -15.16
N VAL A 42 -5.67 -10.61 -16.07
CA VAL A 42 -5.67 -9.19 -15.72
C VAL A 42 -6.82 -8.52 -16.45
N LEU A 43 -7.55 -7.68 -15.74
CA LEU A 43 -8.61 -6.87 -16.32
C LEU A 43 -7.97 -5.67 -17.02
N ARG A 44 -8.25 -5.52 -18.32
CA ARG A 44 -7.66 -4.48 -19.18
C ARG A 44 -8.68 -3.66 -19.96
N ASP A 45 -9.93 -4.13 -19.98
CA ASP A 45 -11.02 -3.43 -20.64
C ASP A 45 -11.64 -2.48 -19.62
N TRP A 46 -11.36 -1.19 -19.76
CA TRP A 46 -11.77 -0.18 -18.80
C TRP A 46 -12.76 0.81 -19.43
N PRO A 47 -13.81 1.24 -18.72
CA PRO A 47 -14.71 2.29 -19.20
C PRO A 47 -13.93 3.54 -19.59
N GLY A 48 -14.31 4.16 -20.72
CA GLY A 48 -13.67 5.35 -21.28
C GLY A 48 -12.38 5.09 -22.06
N SER A 49 -11.83 3.86 -22.06
CA SER A 49 -10.66 3.52 -22.86
C SER A 49 -11.05 2.80 -24.15
N HIS A 50 -10.47 3.21 -25.27
CA HIS A 50 -10.61 2.51 -26.56
C HIS A 50 -9.56 1.39 -26.76
N LEU A 51 -8.62 1.27 -25.83
CA LEU A 51 -7.51 0.32 -25.89
C LEU A 51 -7.45 -0.47 -24.58
N ALA A 52 -6.94 -1.69 -24.65
CA ALA A 52 -6.62 -2.46 -23.46
C ALA A 52 -5.51 -1.76 -22.66
N GLN A 53 -5.77 -1.45 -21.39
CA GLN A 53 -4.83 -0.77 -20.49
C GLN A 53 -4.56 -1.63 -19.26
N ASP A 54 -3.30 -1.72 -18.84
CA ASP A 54 -2.95 -2.49 -17.63
C ASP A 54 -3.49 -1.86 -16.34
N LYS A 55 -3.71 -0.54 -16.35
CA LYS A 55 -4.25 0.23 -15.22
C LYS A 55 -5.32 1.21 -15.65
N VAL A 56 -6.29 1.43 -14.78
CA VAL A 56 -7.25 2.55 -14.86
C VAL A 56 -6.76 3.70 -13.97
N PRO A 57 -6.84 4.98 -14.38
CA PRO A 57 -6.46 6.10 -13.53
C PRO A 57 -7.21 6.13 -12.20
N SER A 58 -6.52 6.49 -11.12
CA SER A 58 -7.12 6.66 -9.78
C SER A 58 -7.71 8.07 -9.63
N ILE A 59 -8.74 8.34 -10.43
CA ILE A 59 -9.42 9.63 -10.56
C ILE A 59 -10.94 9.44 -10.56
N ILE A 60 -11.64 10.39 -9.97
CA ILE A 60 -13.11 10.45 -9.95
C ILE A 60 -13.56 11.89 -10.16
N ALA A 61 -14.66 12.09 -10.88
CA ALA A 61 -15.28 13.40 -11.06
C ALA A 61 -16.68 13.42 -10.42
N TYR A 62 -17.06 14.59 -9.94
CA TYR A 62 -18.35 14.85 -9.30
C TYR A 62 -19.14 15.92 -10.06
N GLN A 63 -20.44 15.71 -10.16
CA GLN A 63 -21.43 16.72 -10.54
C GLN A 63 -22.44 16.84 -9.40
N GLU A 64 -22.58 18.05 -8.83
CA GLU A 64 -23.49 18.29 -7.69
C GLU A 64 -23.28 17.30 -6.52
N ASN A 65 -22.01 17.05 -6.18
CA ASN A 65 -21.56 16.07 -5.18
C ASN A 65 -21.85 14.59 -5.51
N ASN A 66 -22.44 14.26 -6.66
CA ASN A 66 -22.61 12.87 -7.09
C ASN A 66 -21.49 12.45 -8.04
N PRO A 67 -20.92 11.23 -7.91
CA PRO A 67 -19.97 10.70 -8.88
C PRO A 67 -20.56 10.75 -10.29
N SER A 68 -19.89 11.43 -11.21
CA SER A 68 -20.32 11.58 -12.60
C SER A 68 -19.50 10.72 -13.56
N SER A 69 -18.20 10.58 -13.30
CA SER A 69 -17.28 9.75 -14.10
C SER A 69 -16.08 9.32 -13.25
N TRP A 70 -15.35 8.30 -13.69
CA TRP A 70 -14.17 7.78 -13.01
C TRP A 70 -13.18 7.20 -14.02
N GLY A 71 -11.91 7.06 -13.64
CA GLY A 71 -10.92 6.45 -14.52
C GLY A 71 -10.75 7.22 -15.84
N PHE A 72 -10.80 6.49 -16.96
CA PHE A 72 -10.65 7.10 -18.29
C PHE A 72 -11.88 7.89 -18.76
N ASP A 73 -13.06 7.70 -18.15
CA ASP A 73 -14.26 8.48 -18.46
C ASP A 73 -14.17 9.93 -17.95
N VAL A 74 -13.23 10.24 -17.06
CA VAL A 74 -13.00 11.61 -16.60
C VAL A 74 -12.37 12.42 -17.73
N ASN A 75 -13.08 13.43 -18.22
CA ASN A 75 -12.53 14.36 -19.20
C ASN A 75 -11.45 15.25 -18.57
N THR A 76 -10.18 14.89 -18.77
CA THR A 76 -9.02 15.65 -18.27
C THR A 76 -8.58 16.78 -19.21
N GLN A 77 -9.21 16.93 -20.39
CA GLN A 77 -8.88 17.98 -21.35
C GLN A 77 -9.41 19.36 -20.95
N GLU A 78 -10.48 19.36 -20.15
CA GLU A 78 -10.99 20.50 -19.39
C GLU A 78 -10.34 20.46 -18.00
N MET A 79 -9.93 21.60 -17.45
CA MET A 79 -9.11 21.65 -16.23
C MET A 79 -9.62 20.73 -15.10
N PRO A 80 -8.72 20.04 -14.37
CA PRO A 80 -9.03 19.38 -13.09
C PRO A 80 -9.59 20.32 -12.01
N LYS A 81 -9.56 21.64 -12.27
CA LYS A 81 -10.15 22.67 -11.40
C LYS A 81 -11.67 22.78 -11.53
N ALA A 82 -12.35 21.93 -12.30
CA ALA A 82 -13.77 21.70 -12.03
C ALA A 82 -13.85 21.17 -10.59
N PRO A 83 -14.55 21.83 -9.65
CA PRO A 83 -14.53 21.51 -8.22
C PRO A 83 -14.86 20.04 -7.90
N GLY A 84 -15.40 19.31 -8.88
CA GLY A 84 -15.68 17.89 -8.79
C GLY A 84 -14.57 16.91 -9.16
N ILE A 85 -13.42 17.27 -9.77
CA ILE A 85 -12.41 16.24 -10.11
C ILE A 85 -11.47 15.99 -8.93
N LYS A 86 -11.35 14.73 -8.49
CA LYS A 86 -10.51 14.29 -7.35
C LYS A 86 -9.55 13.19 -7.80
N SER A 87 -8.27 13.37 -7.50
CA SER A 87 -7.18 12.41 -7.77
C SER A 87 -6.13 12.47 -6.65
N PHE A 88 -5.18 11.53 -6.63
CA PHE A 88 -4.14 11.40 -5.59
C PHE A 88 -4.66 11.30 -4.15
N PHE A 89 -5.95 11.01 -3.96
CA PHE A 89 -6.58 10.89 -2.64
C PHE A 89 -6.00 9.74 -1.81
N LYS A 90 -5.33 8.75 -2.43
CA LYS A 90 -4.52 7.75 -1.70
C LYS A 90 -3.38 8.38 -0.90
N GLY A 91 -2.71 9.39 -1.48
CA GLY A 91 -1.54 10.04 -0.87
C GLY A 91 -1.87 10.97 0.29
N VAL A 92 -3.15 11.22 0.54
CA VAL A 92 -3.66 12.04 1.66
C VAL A 92 -4.68 11.26 2.50
N PHE A 93 -4.67 9.93 2.40
CA PHE A 93 -5.56 9.06 3.17
C PHE A 93 -5.05 8.79 4.59
N ASP A 94 -3.79 9.12 4.85
CA ASP A 94 -3.23 9.24 6.19
C ASP A 94 -3.42 10.67 6.72
N GLU A 95 -3.74 10.80 8.01
CA GLU A 95 -4.05 12.10 8.61
C GLU A 95 -2.82 13.03 8.69
N GLU A 96 -1.62 12.48 8.89
CA GLU A 96 -0.40 13.28 8.92
C GLU A 96 -0.07 13.82 7.53
N ASP A 97 -0.17 12.97 6.51
CA ASP A 97 0.02 13.35 5.11
C ASP A 97 -1.04 14.39 4.67
N LEU A 98 -2.31 14.22 5.08
CA LEU A 98 -3.37 15.18 4.82
C LEU A 98 -3.13 16.52 5.50
N LEU A 99 -2.68 16.50 6.76
CA LEU A 99 -2.35 17.72 7.49
C LEU A 99 -1.20 18.48 6.81
N GLN A 100 -0.14 17.77 6.41
CA GLN A 100 0.97 18.38 5.68
C GLN A 100 0.50 18.95 4.34
N ALA A 101 -0.31 18.19 3.59
CA ALA A 101 -0.91 18.65 2.34
C ALA A 101 -1.75 19.93 2.53
N ASN A 102 -2.60 19.98 3.54
CA ASN A 102 -3.41 21.15 3.87
C ASN A 102 -2.54 22.36 4.24
N GLN A 103 -1.45 22.17 4.99
CA GLN A 103 -0.50 23.24 5.32
C GLN A 103 0.23 23.77 4.08
N GLU A 104 0.64 22.89 3.16
CA GLU A 104 1.35 23.27 1.92
C GLU A 104 0.43 23.95 0.90
N THR A 105 -0.83 23.50 0.84
CA THR A 105 -1.83 23.98 -0.14
C THR A 105 -2.64 25.17 0.37
N GLY A 106 -2.72 25.33 1.69
CA GLY A 106 -3.67 26.25 2.34
C GLY A 106 -5.13 25.79 2.27
N LEU A 107 -5.38 24.53 1.92
CA LEU A 107 -6.71 23.92 1.89
C LEU A 107 -7.10 23.41 3.27
N ASN A 108 -8.39 23.10 3.44
CA ASN A 108 -8.93 22.52 4.67
C ASN A 108 -9.75 21.27 4.34
N ILE A 109 -9.12 20.33 3.61
CA ILE A 109 -9.74 19.06 3.25
C ILE A 109 -9.80 18.19 4.51
N THR A 110 -10.97 17.61 4.76
CA THR A 110 -11.19 16.69 5.88
C THR A 110 -10.92 15.24 5.48
N ILE A 111 -10.59 14.39 6.46
CA ILE A 111 -10.41 12.95 6.21
C ILE A 111 -11.72 12.31 5.70
N ASP A 112 -12.87 12.78 6.15
CA ASP A 112 -14.19 12.31 5.70
C ASP A 112 -14.44 12.57 4.21
N GLU A 113 -13.95 13.70 3.69
CA GLU A 113 -14.00 13.97 2.25
C GLU A 113 -13.13 13.01 1.46
N VAL A 114 -11.91 12.73 1.94
CA VAL A 114 -11.00 11.76 1.31
C VAL A 114 -11.60 10.35 1.35
N GLU A 115 -12.17 9.93 2.49
CA GLU A 115 -12.90 8.67 2.63
C GLU A 115 -14.05 8.57 1.63
N ARG A 116 -14.82 9.65 1.43
CA ARG A 116 -15.90 9.69 0.44
C ARG A 116 -15.36 9.48 -0.98
N TRP A 117 -14.32 10.21 -1.38
CA TRP A 117 -13.73 10.08 -2.73
C TRP A 117 -13.21 8.68 -3.00
N LEU A 118 -12.51 8.11 -2.01
CA LEU A 118 -12.03 6.74 -2.04
C LEU A 118 -13.18 5.73 -2.15
N THR A 119 -14.21 5.88 -1.32
CA THR A 119 -15.37 4.99 -1.28
C THR A 119 -16.12 5.00 -2.61
N ASP A 120 -16.35 6.18 -3.17
CA ASP A 120 -17.07 6.33 -4.44
C ASP A 120 -16.26 5.76 -5.61
N TYR A 121 -14.94 6.01 -5.66
CA TYR A 121 -14.07 5.42 -6.67
C TYR A 121 -14.07 3.88 -6.59
N LEU A 122 -13.90 3.33 -5.38
CA LEU A 122 -13.91 1.89 -5.17
C LEU A 122 -15.27 1.27 -5.48
N ARG A 123 -16.39 1.99 -5.28
CA ARG A 123 -17.72 1.52 -5.67
C ARG A 123 -17.86 1.40 -7.18
N GLN A 124 -17.35 2.37 -7.93
CA GLN A 124 -17.31 2.30 -9.40
C GLN A 124 -16.45 1.12 -9.88
N LEU A 125 -15.28 0.94 -9.25
CA LEU A 125 -14.40 -0.20 -9.51
C LEU A 125 -15.08 -1.54 -9.23
N TYR A 126 -15.75 -1.69 -8.07
CA TYR A 126 -16.49 -2.90 -7.71
C TYR A 126 -17.56 -3.22 -8.75
N GLY A 127 -18.38 -2.24 -9.13
CA GLY A 127 -19.42 -2.41 -10.14
C GLY A 127 -18.86 -2.88 -11.47
N HIS A 128 -17.72 -2.31 -11.90
CA HIS A 128 -17.07 -2.72 -13.13
C HIS A 128 -16.47 -4.14 -13.05
N ILE A 129 -15.83 -4.50 -11.93
CA ILE A 129 -15.31 -5.86 -11.70
C ILE A 129 -16.47 -6.87 -11.75
N LYS A 130 -17.60 -6.58 -11.06
CA LYS A 130 -18.81 -7.40 -11.09
C LYS A 130 -19.30 -7.61 -12.52
N ASN A 131 -19.58 -6.52 -13.24
CA ASN A 131 -20.09 -6.58 -14.62
C ASN A 131 -19.15 -7.36 -15.56
N SER A 132 -17.84 -7.24 -15.36
CA SER A 132 -16.83 -7.89 -16.21
C SER A 132 -16.68 -9.39 -15.95
N LEU A 133 -16.95 -9.84 -14.72
CA LEU A 133 -16.65 -11.20 -14.27
C LEU A 133 -17.89 -12.03 -13.92
N GLU A 134 -19.06 -11.43 -13.73
CA GLU A 134 -20.28 -12.15 -13.34
C GLU A 134 -20.69 -13.22 -14.35
N GLY A 135 -20.53 -12.97 -15.65
CA GLY A 135 -20.84 -13.95 -16.71
C GLY A 135 -19.90 -15.16 -16.73
N ARG A 136 -18.82 -15.14 -15.94
CA ARG A 136 -17.88 -16.26 -15.77
C ARG A 136 -18.18 -17.11 -14.52
N LEU A 137 -19.18 -16.72 -13.75
CA LEU A 137 -19.64 -17.43 -12.56
C LEU A 137 -21.09 -17.89 -12.78
N PRO A 138 -21.56 -18.98 -12.13
CA PRO A 138 -22.96 -19.38 -12.23
C PRO A 138 -23.94 -18.29 -11.77
N LYS A 139 -23.62 -17.64 -10.64
CA LYS A 139 -24.27 -16.41 -10.12
C LYS A 139 -23.27 -15.67 -9.23
N TRP A 140 -23.16 -14.35 -9.37
CA TRP A 140 -22.26 -13.53 -8.55
C TRP A 140 -22.60 -13.62 -7.07
N GLU A 141 -23.89 -13.48 -6.72
CA GLU A 141 -24.36 -13.43 -5.34
C GLU A 141 -24.21 -14.77 -4.61
N ALA A 142 -24.16 -15.87 -5.35
CA ALA A 142 -23.97 -17.21 -4.78
C ALA A 142 -22.49 -17.64 -4.75
N ALA A 143 -21.61 -16.93 -5.46
CA ALA A 143 -20.20 -17.25 -5.54
C ALA A 143 -19.44 -16.76 -4.30
N ARG A 144 -18.47 -17.55 -3.87
CA ARG A 144 -17.55 -17.18 -2.79
C ARG A 144 -16.34 -16.51 -3.41
N ILE A 145 -16.36 -15.19 -3.38
CA ILE A 145 -15.32 -14.34 -3.97
C ILE A 145 -14.42 -13.82 -2.86
N ARG A 146 -13.11 -13.91 -3.06
CA ARG A 146 -12.10 -13.31 -2.18
C ARG A 146 -11.45 -12.11 -2.86
N PHE A 147 -11.68 -10.93 -2.30
CA PHE A 147 -11.05 -9.68 -2.72
C PHE A 147 -9.83 -9.40 -1.85
N LEU A 148 -8.68 -9.22 -2.50
CA LEU A 148 -7.40 -8.97 -1.87
C LEU A 148 -6.94 -7.56 -2.25
N PHE A 149 -6.60 -6.75 -1.27
CA PHE A 149 -5.98 -5.44 -1.49
C PHE A 149 -4.59 -5.39 -0.87
N SER A 150 -3.68 -4.69 -1.53
CA SER A 150 -2.41 -4.27 -0.94
C SER A 150 -2.56 -2.95 -0.17
N TYR A 151 -1.55 -2.61 0.61
CA TYR A 151 -1.40 -1.30 1.25
C TYR A 151 0.07 -0.85 1.22
N PRO A 152 0.34 0.47 1.17
CA PRO A 152 1.71 0.98 1.28
C PRO A 152 2.21 0.85 2.72
N THR A 153 3.50 0.62 2.92
CA THR A 153 4.08 0.50 4.27
C THR A 153 4.18 1.85 5.01
N THR A 154 3.84 2.96 4.34
CA THR A 154 3.72 4.28 4.95
C THR A 154 2.45 4.44 5.79
N TRP A 155 1.43 3.59 5.59
CA TRP A 155 0.18 3.70 6.34
C TRP A 155 0.29 3.13 7.75
N SER A 156 -0.26 3.86 8.71
CA SER A 156 -0.50 3.36 10.07
C SER A 156 -1.52 2.22 10.07
N GLU A 157 -1.55 1.42 11.15
CA GLU A 157 -2.55 0.36 11.32
C GLU A 157 -3.96 0.96 11.35
N GLU A 158 -4.14 2.14 11.97
CA GLU A 158 -5.39 2.89 11.97
C GLU A 158 -5.85 3.22 10.54
N THR A 159 -4.94 3.69 9.69
CA THR A 159 -5.22 3.99 8.27
C THR A 159 -5.57 2.73 7.48
N VAL A 160 -4.91 1.59 7.73
CA VAL A 160 -5.27 0.29 7.11
C VAL A 160 -6.66 -0.19 7.56
N GLN A 161 -7.01 -0.03 8.84
CA GLN A 161 -8.34 -0.39 9.35
C GLN A 161 -9.43 0.52 8.80
N ARG A 162 -9.15 1.82 8.65
CA ARG A 162 -10.02 2.77 7.94
C ARG A 162 -10.23 2.34 6.49
N PHE A 163 -9.16 1.96 5.79
CA PHE A 163 -9.23 1.49 4.40
C PHE A 163 -10.14 0.25 4.27
N LYS A 164 -10.02 -0.72 5.19
CA LYS A 164 -10.91 -1.91 5.24
C LYS A 164 -12.38 -1.51 5.34
N LYS A 165 -12.72 -0.51 6.16
CA LYS A 165 -14.10 0.00 6.28
C LYS A 165 -14.57 0.63 4.97
N VAL A 166 -13.73 1.41 4.31
CA VAL A 166 -14.05 2.03 3.01
C VAL A 166 -14.30 0.96 1.94
N ILE A 167 -13.45 -0.07 1.85
CA ILE A 167 -13.65 -1.21 0.93
C ILE A 167 -15.02 -1.89 1.17
N GLN A 168 -15.40 -2.10 2.43
CA GLN A 168 -16.70 -2.67 2.79
C GLN A 168 -17.87 -1.75 2.37
N GLN A 169 -17.75 -0.44 2.61
CA GLN A 169 -18.74 0.56 2.22
C GLN A 169 -18.88 0.71 0.70
N ALA A 170 -17.81 0.42 -0.05
CA ALA A 170 -17.82 0.40 -1.51
C ALA A 170 -18.56 -0.82 -2.11
N GLY A 171 -18.71 -1.90 -1.35
CA GLY A 171 -19.56 -3.05 -1.71
C GLY A 171 -18.85 -4.40 -1.81
N PHE A 172 -17.52 -4.45 -1.72
CA PHE A 172 -16.71 -5.67 -1.93
C PHE A 172 -17.02 -6.84 -0.98
N GLY A 173 -17.66 -6.60 0.17
CA GLY A 173 -17.98 -7.62 1.18
C GLY A 173 -19.44 -8.05 1.21
N ARG A 174 -20.28 -7.52 0.32
CA ARG A 174 -21.72 -7.82 0.30
C ARG A 174 -21.98 -9.01 -0.63
N SER A 175 -22.81 -9.96 -0.17
CA SER A 175 -23.53 -10.86 -1.06
C SER A 175 -25.02 -10.50 -0.97
N ASP A 176 -25.66 -10.13 -2.06
CA ASP A 176 -27.06 -9.67 -2.05
C ASP A 176 -28.09 -10.82 -1.90
N GLY A 177 -27.63 -12.04 -1.59
CA GLY A 177 -28.46 -13.24 -1.46
C GLY A 177 -28.88 -13.58 -0.02
N PRO A 178 -30.13 -14.04 0.22
CA PRO A 178 -30.63 -14.41 1.55
C PRO A 178 -30.00 -15.70 2.15
N SER A 179 -29.12 -16.38 1.41
CA SER A 179 -28.49 -17.65 1.81
C SER A 179 -26.98 -17.71 1.51
N SER A 180 -26.37 -16.63 1.04
CA SER A 180 -24.96 -16.60 0.64
C SER A 180 -24.06 -16.12 1.77
N SER A 181 -22.91 -16.76 1.93
CA SER A 181 -21.82 -16.22 2.75
C SER A 181 -21.32 -14.92 2.10
N PRO A 182 -21.03 -13.87 2.90
CA PRO A 182 -20.48 -12.63 2.36
C PRO A 182 -19.15 -12.91 1.66
N HIS A 183 -18.86 -12.13 0.61
CA HIS A 183 -17.55 -12.15 -0.02
C HIS A 183 -16.45 -11.81 1.01
N GLU A 184 -15.29 -12.45 0.86
CA GLU A 184 -14.16 -12.26 1.75
C GLU A 184 -13.37 -11.02 1.30
N ILE A 185 -13.03 -10.13 2.24
CA ILE A 185 -12.12 -9.01 2.01
C ILE A 185 -10.88 -9.22 2.86
N GLU A 186 -9.71 -9.19 2.24
CA GLU A 186 -8.42 -9.23 2.91
C GLU A 186 -7.55 -8.05 2.48
N VAL A 187 -6.95 -7.37 3.47
CA VAL A 187 -5.91 -6.35 3.28
C VAL A 187 -4.75 -6.80 4.13
N THR A 188 -3.84 -7.59 3.54
CA THR A 188 -2.89 -8.40 4.33
C THR A 188 -1.45 -8.40 3.82
N LEU A 189 -1.22 -8.11 2.54
CA LEU A 189 0.14 -7.90 2.02
C LEU A 189 0.37 -6.42 1.81
N ASN A 190 1.55 -5.93 2.19
CA ASN A 190 1.99 -4.66 1.65
C ASN A 190 2.38 -4.79 0.16
N GLU A 191 2.53 -3.66 -0.53
CA GLU A 191 2.83 -3.61 -1.97
C GLU A 191 4.14 -4.37 -2.32
N ALA A 192 5.19 -4.21 -1.51
CA ALA A 192 6.46 -4.89 -1.70
C ALA A 192 6.36 -6.42 -1.52
N GLU A 193 5.63 -6.90 -0.49
CA GLU A 193 5.36 -8.33 -0.30
C GLU A 193 4.56 -8.92 -1.45
N ALA A 194 3.51 -8.23 -1.91
CA ALA A 194 2.74 -8.68 -3.05
C ALA A 194 3.62 -8.75 -4.32
N ALA A 195 4.40 -7.71 -4.62
CA ALA A 195 5.34 -7.73 -5.73
C ALA A 195 6.38 -8.86 -5.62
N MET A 196 6.85 -9.17 -4.41
CA MET A 196 7.73 -10.31 -4.15
C MET A 196 7.04 -11.62 -4.52
N ALA A 197 5.80 -11.85 -4.07
CA ALA A 197 5.05 -13.06 -4.37
C ALA A 197 4.94 -13.35 -5.87
N TYR A 198 4.81 -12.32 -6.71
CA TYR A 198 4.77 -12.47 -8.17
C TYR A 198 6.14 -12.79 -8.79
N SER A 199 7.20 -12.14 -8.32
CA SER A 199 8.54 -12.20 -8.93
C SER A 199 9.17 -13.60 -8.94
N PHE A 200 8.68 -14.48 -8.06
CA PHE A 200 9.07 -15.89 -7.99
C PHE A 200 8.39 -16.80 -9.00
N ALA A 201 7.27 -16.38 -9.59
CA ALA A 201 6.58 -17.17 -10.60
C ALA A 201 7.36 -17.23 -11.92
N GLU A 202 8.30 -16.30 -12.14
CA GLU A 202 8.90 -16.02 -13.45
C GLU A 202 10.42 -16.24 -13.54
N SER A 203 11.10 -16.56 -12.43
CA SER A 203 12.58 -16.56 -12.35
C SER A 203 13.17 -17.86 -11.80
N LYS A 204 14.48 -18.09 -12.04
CA LYS A 204 15.23 -19.14 -11.34
C LYS A 204 15.22 -18.85 -9.86
N LEU A 205 14.67 -19.79 -9.08
CA LEU A 205 14.47 -19.63 -7.65
C LEU A 205 15.85 -19.53 -6.93
N PRO A 206 16.09 -18.53 -6.07
CA PRO A 206 17.31 -18.38 -5.27
C PRO A 206 17.50 -19.51 -4.26
N ASN A 207 18.73 -19.87 -3.91
CA ASN A 207 18.96 -21.01 -3.01
C ASN A 207 18.48 -20.75 -1.59
N ALA A 208 18.20 -21.80 -0.82
CA ALA A 208 17.97 -21.66 0.62
C ALA A 208 19.18 -20.96 1.27
N GLY A 209 18.91 -19.96 2.12
CA GLY A 209 19.90 -19.08 2.72
C GLY A 209 20.17 -17.78 1.95
N ASP A 210 19.80 -17.70 0.66
CA ASP A 210 19.91 -16.46 -0.12
C ASP A 210 18.94 -15.40 0.43
N HIS A 211 19.32 -14.13 0.26
CA HIS A 211 18.52 -12.98 0.65
C HIS A 211 17.98 -12.25 -0.58
N LEU A 212 16.80 -11.67 -0.43
CA LEU A 212 16.05 -11.04 -1.51
C LEU A 212 15.53 -9.70 -1.04
N MET A 213 15.99 -8.65 -1.69
CA MET A 213 15.43 -7.32 -1.55
C MET A 213 14.43 -7.11 -2.69
N ILE A 214 13.17 -6.84 -2.36
CA ILE A 214 12.19 -6.30 -3.31
C ILE A 214 12.09 -4.81 -3.06
N ALA A 215 12.09 -4.04 -4.14
CA ALA A 215 11.83 -2.61 -4.11
C ALA A 215 10.69 -2.31 -5.10
N ASP A 216 9.49 -2.09 -4.58
CA ASP A 216 8.40 -1.54 -5.39
C ASP A 216 8.57 -0.03 -5.46
N ILE A 217 9.08 0.46 -6.59
CA ILE A 217 9.36 1.88 -6.82
C ILE A 217 8.28 2.40 -7.76
N GLY A 218 7.20 2.87 -7.15
CA GLY A 218 5.95 3.20 -7.81
C GLY A 218 5.85 4.65 -8.30
N GLY A 219 4.59 5.07 -8.42
CA GLY A 219 4.23 6.43 -8.83
C GLY A 219 4.59 7.46 -7.77
N GLY A 220 4.09 7.30 -6.54
CA GLY A 220 4.37 8.23 -5.45
C GLY A 220 4.86 7.60 -4.15
N THR A 221 4.85 6.28 -4.05
CA THR A 221 5.44 5.52 -2.94
C THR A 221 6.56 4.63 -3.45
N SER A 222 7.57 4.44 -2.62
CA SER A 222 8.60 3.43 -2.82
C SER A 222 8.72 2.58 -1.56
N ASP A 223 8.55 1.27 -1.69
CA ASP A 223 8.50 0.31 -0.60
C ASP A 223 9.59 -0.75 -0.78
N VAL A 224 10.44 -0.94 0.23
CA VAL A 224 11.59 -1.87 0.16
C VAL A 224 11.55 -2.85 1.31
N SER A 225 11.54 -4.16 1.02
CA SER A 225 11.58 -5.21 2.04
C SER A 225 12.67 -6.23 1.73
N ILE A 226 13.27 -6.81 2.78
CA ILE A 226 14.28 -7.88 2.65
C ILE A 226 13.74 -9.18 3.23
N PHE A 227 13.85 -10.25 2.45
CA PHE A 227 13.46 -11.60 2.80
C PHE A 227 14.66 -12.55 2.78
N GLN A 228 14.58 -13.60 3.58
CA GLN A 228 15.47 -14.75 3.50
C GLN A 228 14.70 -15.96 2.96
N VAL A 229 15.30 -16.69 2.02
CA VAL A 229 14.77 -17.99 1.58
C VAL A 229 15.08 -19.03 2.64
N LYS A 230 14.08 -19.48 3.39
CA LYS A 230 14.24 -20.51 4.44
C LYS A 230 14.36 -21.91 3.87
N GLY A 231 13.82 -22.14 2.68
CA GLY A 231 13.80 -23.45 2.03
C GLY A 231 12.68 -23.54 1.00
N TYR A 232 12.35 -24.78 0.64
CA TYR A 232 11.34 -25.11 -0.36
C TYR A 232 10.39 -26.17 0.18
N GLU A 233 9.10 -25.97 -0.02
CA GLU A 233 8.06 -26.96 0.25
C GLU A 233 7.21 -27.08 -1.02
N ASP A 234 7.02 -28.30 -1.55
CA ASP A 234 6.28 -28.56 -2.79
C ASP A 234 6.74 -27.67 -3.98
N MET A 235 8.06 -27.48 -4.13
CA MET A 235 8.71 -26.61 -5.12
C MET A 235 8.39 -25.12 -5.00
N SER A 236 7.69 -24.69 -3.94
CA SER A 236 7.47 -23.29 -3.61
C SER A 236 8.52 -22.81 -2.61
N PRO A 237 9.18 -21.67 -2.85
CA PRO A 237 10.07 -21.07 -1.86
C PRO A 237 9.27 -20.64 -0.63
N LYS A 238 9.91 -20.69 0.52
CA LYS A 238 9.39 -20.21 1.79
C LYS A 238 10.21 -19.02 2.28
N LEU A 239 9.57 -17.86 2.32
CA LEU A 239 10.22 -16.57 2.57
C LEU A 239 9.97 -16.12 3.98
N PHE A 240 11.02 -15.72 4.67
CA PHE A 240 10.93 -15.11 5.98
C PHE A 240 11.33 -13.64 5.88
N LEU A 241 10.47 -12.75 6.36
CA LEU A 241 10.72 -11.32 6.36
C LEU A 241 11.83 -10.99 7.38
N GLN A 242 12.96 -10.47 6.90
CA GLN A 242 14.10 -10.08 7.74
C GLN A 242 14.04 -8.60 8.13
N ALA A 243 13.59 -7.74 7.21
CA ALA A 243 13.25 -6.37 7.53
C ALA A 243 12.02 -5.94 6.74
N ALA A 244 10.99 -5.53 7.49
CA ALA A 244 9.73 -5.03 6.96
C ALA A 244 9.90 -3.59 6.44
N GLY A 245 9.11 -3.29 5.41
CA GLY A 245 9.29 -2.10 4.59
C GLY A 245 9.22 -0.79 5.34
N GLN A 246 10.20 0.06 5.06
CA GLN A 246 10.10 1.49 5.32
C GLN A 246 9.67 2.12 4.01
N GLY A 247 8.39 2.44 3.87
CA GLY A 247 7.89 3.17 2.73
C GLY A 247 8.36 4.60 2.77
N MET A 248 8.46 5.23 1.60
CA MET A 248 8.66 6.68 1.50
C MET A 248 7.83 7.28 0.37
N ASN A 249 7.38 8.53 0.58
CA ASN A 249 6.64 9.33 -0.40
C ASN A 249 7.58 9.85 -1.52
N THR A 250 8.23 8.93 -2.23
CA THR A 250 9.14 9.17 -3.36
C THR A 250 8.73 8.27 -4.52
N GLY A 251 8.84 8.76 -5.76
CA GLY A 251 8.44 8.01 -6.95
C GLY A 251 8.43 8.87 -8.21
N SER A 252 7.91 8.33 -9.30
CA SER A 252 7.93 9.04 -10.60
C SER A 252 7.12 10.33 -10.64
N THR A 253 6.12 10.51 -9.77
CA THR A 253 5.29 11.74 -9.70
C THR A 253 6.12 12.94 -9.26
N LYS A 254 7.17 12.75 -8.46
CA LYS A 254 8.10 13.82 -8.07
C LYS A 254 8.90 14.37 -9.24
N ILE A 255 9.10 13.55 -10.30
CA ILE A 255 9.70 14.02 -11.55
C ILE A 255 8.71 14.89 -12.32
N ASP A 256 7.42 14.56 -12.27
CA ASP A 256 6.35 15.35 -12.88
C ASP A 256 6.21 16.70 -12.17
N GLU A 257 6.16 16.71 -10.83
CA GLU A 257 6.14 17.94 -10.02
C GLU A 257 7.35 18.86 -10.30
N GLY A 258 8.53 18.28 -10.49
CA GLY A 258 9.74 19.03 -10.86
C GLY A 258 9.65 19.65 -12.25
N PHE A 259 9.03 18.93 -13.20
CA PHE A 259 8.74 19.47 -14.53
C PHE A 259 7.69 20.57 -14.47
N GLU A 260 6.61 20.40 -13.70
CA GLU A 260 5.61 21.46 -13.48
C GLU A 260 6.24 22.74 -12.93
N THR A 261 7.12 22.61 -11.93
CA THR A 261 7.84 23.75 -11.35
C THR A 261 8.67 24.49 -12.40
N THR A 262 9.34 23.73 -13.27
CA THR A 262 10.11 24.27 -14.39
C THR A 262 9.20 25.01 -15.39
N LEU A 263 8.07 24.40 -15.74
CA LEU A 263 7.08 24.96 -16.66
C LEU A 263 6.46 26.24 -16.13
N ARG A 264 5.99 26.28 -14.88
CA ARG A 264 5.40 27.48 -14.27
C ARG A 264 6.35 28.67 -14.37
N LYS A 265 7.64 28.45 -14.07
CA LYS A 265 8.67 29.50 -14.17
C LYS A 265 8.86 29.99 -15.61
N GLN A 266 8.92 29.07 -16.58
CA GLN A 266 9.10 29.43 -17.99
C GLN A 266 7.86 30.09 -18.60
N LEU A 267 6.68 29.59 -18.28
CA LEU A 267 5.39 30.12 -18.74
C LEU A 267 5.15 31.53 -18.20
N ARG A 268 5.44 31.81 -16.92
CA ARG A 268 5.40 33.18 -16.36
C ARG A 268 6.36 34.16 -17.03
N SER A 269 7.39 33.64 -17.71
CA SER A 269 8.37 34.46 -18.42
C SER A 269 7.95 34.77 -19.87
N LEU A 270 6.83 34.22 -20.35
CA LEU A 270 6.28 34.55 -21.66
C LEU A 270 5.86 36.03 -21.71
N PRO A 271 5.96 36.68 -22.90
CA PRO A 271 5.42 38.03 -23.08
C PRO A 271 3.94 38.10 -22.70
N GLN A 272 3.50 39.21 -22.12
CA GLN A 272 2.14 39.36 -21.58
C GLN A 272 1.03 39.01 -22.58
N LEU A 273 1.19 39.42 -23.86
CA LEU A 273 0.23 39.10 -24.92
C LEU A 273 0.06 37.59 -25.15
N ASN A 274 1.04 36.77 -24.77
CA ASN A 274 1.06 35.34 -24.98
C ASN A 274 0.69 34.54 -23.73
N LEU A 275 0.47 35.18 -22.58
CA LEU A 275 0.10 34.49 -21.34
C LEU A 275 -1.35 33.96 -21.38
N GLY A 276 -2.24 34.67 -22.09
CA GLY A 276 -3.68 34.42 -22.08
C GLY A 276 -4.32 34.94 -20.78
N GLY A 277 -5.45 35.64 -20.90
CA GLY A 277 -6.14 36.27 -19.77
C GLY A 277 -5.98 37.80 -19.72
N SER A 278 -7.00 38.48 -19.21
CA SER A 278 -7.06 39.95 -19.11
C SER A 278 -6.54 40.51 -17.78
N ASP A 279 -6.41 39.67 -16.75
CA ASP A 279 -5.98 40.04 -15.41
C ASP A 279 -5.06 38.96 -14.81
N SER A 280 -4.50 39.25 -13.63
CA SER A 280 -3.56 38.37 -12.92
C SER A 280 -4.14 36.98 -12.62
N ALA A 281 -5.42 36.91 -12.23
CA ALA A 281 -6.07 35.64 -11.86
C ALA A 281 -6.33 34.76 -13.09
N MET A 282 -6.75 35.36 -14.20
CA MET A 282 -6.92 34.67 -15.48
C MET A 282 -5.58 34.20 -16.06
N ILE A 283 -4.54 35.03 -15.94
CA ILE A 283 -3.17 34.67 -16.36
C ILE A 283 -2.65 33.46 -15.59
N GLU A 284 -2.74 33.47 -14.26
CA GLU A 284 -2.32 32.32 -13.45
C GLU A 284 -3.17 31.08 -13.75
N THR A 285 -4.46 31.25 -14.03
CA THR A 285 -5.32 30.16 -14.49
C THR A 285 -4.85 29.57 -15.82
N ALA A 286 -4.48 30.42 -16.79
CA ALA A 286 -3.97 30.00 -18.08
C ALA A 286 -2.60 29.30 -17.98
N ILE A 287 -1.72 29.78 -17.09
CA ILE A 287 -0.41 29.15 -16.82
C ILE A 287 -0.59 27.75 -16.23
N GLU A 288 -1.48 27.58 -15.24
CA GLU A 288 -1.74 26.27 -14.65
C GLU A 288 -2.40 25.32 -15.66
N LEU A 289 -3.30 25.84 -16.51
CA LEU A 289 -3.90 25.12 -17.64
C LEU A 289 -2.85 24.53 -18.58
N ARG A 290 -1.90 25.38 -18.97
CA ARG A 290 -0.81 25.01 -19.88
C ARG A 290 0.12 24.01 -19.21
N THR A 291 0.49 24.27 -17.97
CA THR A 291 1.36 23.39 -17.17
C THR A 291 0.78 21.98 -17.11
N TRP A 292 -0.49 21.85 -16.70
CA TRP A 292 -1.20 20.57 -16.64
C TRP A 292 -1.17 19.81 -17.96
N LYS A 293 -1.58 20.46 -19.05
CA LYS A 293 -1.62 19.83 -20.38
C LYS A 293 -0.23 19.43 -20.88
N MET A 294 0.79 20.22 -20.58
CA MET A 294 2.17 19.92 -20.96
C MET A 294 2.77 18.75 -20.19
N VAL A 295 2.41 18.55 -18.92
CA VAL A 295 2.86 17.40 -18.11
C VAL A 295 2.21 16.09 -18.55
N GLN A 296 1.02 16.16 -19.12
CA GLN A 296 0.35 15.01 -19.74
C GLN A 296 0.75 14.79 -21.19
N ASP A 297 1.54 15.69 -21.78
CA ASP A 297 1.87 15.62 -23.19
C ASP A 297 2.69 14.35 -23.48
N PRO A 298 2.32 13.57 -24.52
CA PRO A 298 3.04 12.35 -24.87
C PRO A 298 4.53 12.57 -25.12
N ALA A 299 4.97 13.74 -25.58
CA ALA A 299 6.39 14.00 -25.80
C ALA A 299 7.17 14.04 -24.47
N PHE A 300 6.62 14.67 -23.43
CA PHE A 300 7.21 14.67 -22.10
C PHE A 300 7.18 13.28 -21.47
N LEU A 301 6.02 12.62 -21.46
CA LEU A 301 5.88 11.28 -20.86
C LEU A 301 6.82 10.26 -21.52
N ASN A 302 6.90 10.25 -22.85
CA ASN A 302 7.85 9.41 -23.57
C ASN A 302 9.30 9.76 -23.28
N ALA A 303 9.63 11.05 -23.15
CA ALA A 303 10.99 11.48 -22.85
C ALA A 303 11.42 11.07 -21.43
N LYS A 304 10.52 11.19 -20.45
CA LYS A 304 10.69 10.75 -19.07
C LYS A 304 10.88 9.24 -18.98
N CYS A 305 9.94 8.47 -19.54
CA CYS A 305 9.96 7.00 -19.48
C CYS A 305 11.15 6.38 -20.20
N LYS A 306 11.68 7.04 -21.24
CA LYS A 306 12.86 6.55 -21.98
C LYS A 306 14.20 7.09 -21.44
N TYR A 307 14.18 7.94 -20.41
CA TYR A 307 15.41 8.49 -19.84
C TYR A 307 16.27 7.38 -19.22
N GLY A 308 17.58 7.41 -19.47
CA GLY A 308 18.53 6.36 -19.10
C GLY A 308 18.62 5.18 -20.06
N ASN A 309 17.68 5.01 -21.00
CA ASN A 309 17.81 3.97 -22.01
C ASN A 309 18.95 4.28 -22.98
N LYS A 310 19.78 3.27 -23.28
CA LYS A 310 20.80 3.40 -24.33
C LYS A 310 20.11 3.59 -25.69
N PRO A 311 20.53 4.56 -26.50
CA PRO A 311 20.03 4.71 -27.86
C PRO A 311 20.18 3.42 -28.65
N SER A 312 19.11 3.01 -29.34
CA SER A 312 19.18 1.91 -30.32
C SER A 312 19.85 2.34 -31.64
N GLY A 313 20.10 3.65 -31.81
CA GLY A 313 20.68 4.24 -33.02
C GLY A 313 21.61 5.42 -32.72
N PRO A 314 22.38 5.89 -33.72
CA PRO A 314 23.52 6.78 -33.52
C PRO A 314 23.19 8.21 -33.06
N LEU A 315 21.91 8.63 -33.09
CA LEU A 315 21.51 10.01 -32.79
C LEU A 315 20.19 10.05 -32.01
N ILE A 316 20.24 10.11 -30.68
CA ILE A 316 19.14 10.68 -29.88
C ILE A 316 19.38 12.18 -29.78
N LYS A 317 18.40 12.98 -30.21
CA LYS A 317 18.45 14.43 -29.96
C LYS A 317 18.57 14.67 -28.45
N PRO A 318 19.51 15.50 -27.99
CA PRO A 318 19.69 15.78 -26.56
C PRO A 318 18.53 16.58 -25.97
N PHE A 319 17.55 16.97 -26.79
CA PHE A 319 16.36 17.69 -26.41
C PHE A 319 15.10 17.08 -27.02
N PHE A 320 13.95 17.50 -26.50
CA PHE A 320 12.62 17.23 -27.04
C PHE A 320 11.78 18.51 -26.97
N TYR A 321 10.65 18.54 -27.69
CA TYR A 321 9.72 19.66 -27.68
C TYR A 321 8.42 19.24 -27.02
N VAL A 322 7.82 20.15 -26.27
CA VAL A 322 6.45 20.01 -25.73
C VAL A 322 5.63 21.18 -26.26
N PRO A 323 4.50 20.95 -26.94
CA PRO A 323 3.61 22.02 -27.39
C PRO A 323 3.12 22.85 -26.20
N VAL A 324 3.12 24.19 -26.33
CA VAL A 324 2.50 25.06 -25.33
C VAL A 324 1.05 25.28 -25.75
N PRO A 325 0.05 24.81 -24.97
CA PRO A 325 -1.35 24.92 -25.35
C PRO A 325 -1.77 26.38 -25.57
N GLN A 326 -2.51 26.63 -26.65
CA GLN A 326 -2.99 27.97 -27.02
C GLN A 326 -1.88 29.01 -27.27
N LEU A 327 -0.64 28.57 -27.50
CA LEU A 327 0.42 29.43 -28.00
C LEU A 327 0.47 29.33 -29.52
N ASP A 328 0.51 30.47 -30.21
CA ASP A 328 0.49 30.51 -31.67
C ASP A 328 1.73 29.82 -32.26
N THR A 329 1.54 29.06 -33.34
CA THR A 329 2.63 28.33 -34.01
C THR A 329 3.64 29.23 -34.71
N SER A 330 3.31 30.50 -34.94
CA SER A 330 4.25 31.52 -35.43
C SER A 330 5.15 32.08 -34.32
N PHE A 331 4.80 31.88 -33.05
CA PHE A 331 5.58 32.41 -31.94
C PHE A 331 6.85 31.58 -31.69
N SER A 332 7.99 32.27 -31.66
CA SER A 332 9.28 31.73 -31.25
C SER A 332 10.01 32.76 -30.38
N ASP A 333 10.63 32.31 -29.29
CA ASP A 333 11.49 33.13 -28.44
C ASP A 333 12.71 32.31 -28.06
N GLN A 334 13.86 32.69 -28.61
CA GLN A 334 15.13 31.99 -28.39
C GLN A 334 15.56 31.99 -26.93
N ARG A 335 15.24 33.05 -26.17
CA ARG A 335 15.63 33.18 -24.74
C ARG A 335 14.85 32.19 -23.87
N LEU A 336 13.61 31.92 -24.25
CA LEU A 336 12.71 30.99 -23.56
C LEU A 336 12.79 29.57 -24.13
N GLU A 337 13.66 29.34 -25.12
CA GLU A 337 13.77 28.09 -25.88
C GLU A 337 12.42 27.65 -26.50
N VAL A 338 11.61 28.62 -26.93
CA VAL A 338 10.35 28.37 -27.63
C VAL A 338 10.55 28.49 -29.14
N GLU A 339 10.11 27.47 -29.87
CA GLU A 339 10.18 27.41 -31.32
C GLU A 339 8.84 26.90 -31.86
N ASN A 340 8.22 27.67 -32.76
CA ASN A 340 6.95 27.37 -33.41
C ASN A 340 5.83 26.97 -32.44
N GLY A 341 5.65 27.73 -31.35
CA GLY A 341 4.66 27.46 -30.30
C GLY A 341 4.99 26.26 -29.39
N ARG A 342 6.19 25.68 -29.50
CA ARG A 342 6.63 24.54 -28.69
C ARG A 342 7.85 24.90 -27.85
N MET A 343 7.85 24.47 -26.60
CA MET A 343 8.97 24.70 -25.69
C MET A 343 9.97 23.54 -25.78
N ARG A 344 11.25 23.86 -25.93
CA ARG A 344 12.34 22.88 -26.01
C ARG A 344 12.90 22.60 -24.63
N PHE A 345 13.16 21.32 -24.35
CA PHE A 345 13.77 20.85 -23.11
C PHE A 345 14.95 19.96 -23.41
N TYR A 346 16.11 20.29 -22.81
CA TYR A 346 17.28 19.42 -22.82
C TYR A 346 17.11 18.30 -21.80
N ARG A 347 17.27 17.05 -22.27
CA ARG A 347 16.99 15.82 -21.50
C ARG A 347 17.77 15.79 -20.19
N ASP A 348 19.10 15.86 -20.24
CA ASP A 348 19.93 15.75 -19.03
C ASP A 348 19.75 16.95 -18.11
N LYS A 349 19.57 18.15 -18.67
CA LYS A 349 19.34 19.38 -17.88
C LYS A 349 18.04 19.29 -17.09
N LEU A 350 17.00 18.69 -17.66
CA LEU A 350 15.70 18.51 -17.00
C LEU A 350 15.69 17.28 -16.11
N PHE A 351 15.97 16.09 -16.66
CA PHE A 351 15.72 14.82 -16.00
C PHE A 351 16.81 14.43 -15.01
N LYS A 352 18.09 14.68 -15.30
CA LYS A 352 19.19 14.24 -14.41
C LYS A 352 19.00 14.71 -12.97
N PRO A 353 18.82 16.02 -12.66
CA PRO A 353 18.66 16.46 -11.27
C PRO A 353 17.39 15.89 -10.63
N LEU A 354 16.29 15.76 -11.38
CA LEU A 354 15.02 15.23 -10.88
C LEU A 354 15.13 13.75 -10.52
N PHE A 355 15.72 12.94 -11.40
CA PHE A 355 15.97 11.54 -11.13
C PHE A 355 17.00 11.34 -10.02
N ASP A 356 18.11 12.08 -10.03
CA ASP A 356 19.15 11.97 -8.99
C ASP A 356 18.60 12.23 -7.59
N ASP A 357 17.65 13.15 -7.44
CA ASP A 357 17.00 13.41 -6.17
C ASP A 357 16.19 12.22 -5.65
N GLN A 358 15.40 11.61 -6.52
CA GLN A 358 14.62 10.43 -6.16
C GLN A 358 15.51 9.20 -5.95
N CYS A 359 16.53 9.01 -6.79
CA CYS A 359 17.42 7.86 -6.67
C CYS A 359 18.27 7.90 -5.40
N ARG A 360 18.71 9.09 -4.94
CA ARG A 360 19.39 9.24 -3.64
C ARG A 360 18.48 8.82 -2.49
N LYS A 361 17.24 9.29 -2.49
CA LYS A 361 16.20 8.92 -1.52
C LYS A 361 15.96 7.40 -1.46
N ILE A 362 15.83 6.76 -2.62
CA ILE A 362 15.67 5.30 -2.74
C ILE A 362 16.92 4.57 -2.24
N TRP A 363 18.11 5.08 -2.54
CA TRP A 363 19.36 4.51 -2.06
C TRP A 363 19.47 4.58 -0.53
N ASP A 364 19.13 5.71 0.09
CA ASP A 364 19.13 5.84 1.55
C ASP A 364 18.19 4.81 2.20
N LEU A 365 17.07 4.50 1.52
CA LEU A 365 16.15 3.46 1.97
C LEU A 365 16.76 2.05 1.83
N PHE A 366 17.44 1.75 0.73
CA PHE A 366 18.15 0.48 0.55
C PHE A 366 19.22 0.28 1.63
N GLU A 367 20.05 1.30 1.85
CA GLU A 367 21.12 1.28 2.86
C GLU A 367 20.52 1.06 4.26
N SER A 368 19.45 1.79 4.61
CA SER A 368 18.78 1.62 5.90
C SER A 368 18.25 0.19 6.10
N GLN A 369 17.66 -0.42 5.07
CA GLN A 369 17.14 -1.80 5.18
C GLN A 369 18.27 -2.82 5.29
N ILE A 370 19.35 -2.63 4.54
CA ILE A 370 20.56 -3.45 4.62
C ILE A 370 21.15 -3.38 6.03
N GLU A 371 21.32 -2.19 6.60
CA GLU A 371 21.91 -1.99 7.93
C GLU A 371 21.04 -2.58 9.06
N LYS A 372 19.71 -2.62 8.88
CA LYS A 372 18.82 -3.30 9.83
C LYS A 372 18.98 -4.82 9.79
N CYS A 373 19.19 -5.40 8.60
CA CYS A 373 19.33 -6.84 8.44
C CYS A 373 20.74 -7.36 8.76
N PHE A 374 21.77 -6.57 8.47
CA PHE A 374 23.16 -7.02 8.47
C PHE A 374 24.00 -6.11 9.35
N SER A 375 24.64 -6.69 10.37
CA SER A 375 25.42 -5.94 11.36
C SER A 375 26.51 -5.07 10.68
N PRO A 376 26.73 -3.82 11.12
CA PRO A 376 27.81 -2.96 10.61
C PRO A 376 29.22 -3.51 10.88
N SER A 377 29.36 -4.45 11.82
CA SER A 377 30.63 -5.07 12.17
C SER A 377 30.93 -6.24 11.22
N GLU A 378 31.91 -6.02 10.34
CA GLU A 378 32.49 -6.93 9.35
C GLU A 378 31.58 -7.32 8.18
N SER A 379 31.97 -6.92 6.96
CA SER A 379 31.91 -7.67 5.68
C SER A 379 30.76 -8.68 5.49
N SER A 380 29.57 -8.40 6.01
CA SER A 380 28.47 -9.36 6.12
C SER A 380 27.74 -9.49 4.80
N LEU A 381 27.59 -8.38 4.08
CA LEU A 381 27.06 -8.38 2.71
C LEU A 381 27.96 -9.15 1.74
N ASP A 382 29.29 -9.07 1.86
CA ASP A 382 30.21 -9.81 0.99
C ASP A 382 30.14 -11.33 1.22
N LYS A 383 29.66 -11.76 2.40
CA LYS A 383 29.43 -13.16 2.76
C LYS A 383 27.99 -13.62 2.46
N ILE A 384 27.10 -12.71 2.08
CA ILE A 384 25.68 -12.96 1.90
C ILE A 384 25.30 -12.74 0.44
N LYS A 385 24.61 -13.72 -0.13
CA LYS A 385 24.12 -13.61 -1.50
C LYS A 385 22.79 -12.84 -1.51
N LEU A 386 22.86 -11.54 -1.81
CA LEU A 386 21.71 -10.67 -2.00
C LEU A 386 21.29 -10.62 -3.48
N HIS A 387 19.99 -10.79 -3.71
CA HIS A 387 19.33 -10.54 -4.98
C HIS A 387 18.42 -9.33 -4.83
N VAL A 388 18.42 -8.43 -5.81
CA VAL A 388 17.56 -7.23 -5.81
C VAL A 388 16.56 -7.34 -6.94
N ILE A 389 15.28 -7.20 -6.60
CA ILE A 389 14.18 -7.22 -7.55
C ILE A 389 13.53 -5.84 -7.51
N LEU A 390 13.41 -5.20 -8.66
CA LEU A 390 12.72 -3.92 -8.81
C LEU A 390 11.33 -4.14 -9.40
N ALA A 391 10.32 -3.57 -8.76
CA ALA A 391 8.94 -3.52 -9.22
C ALA A 391 8.48 -2.06 -9.34
N GLY A 392 7.24 -1.87 -9.81
CA GLY A 392 6.66 -0.54 -9.98
C GLY A 392 7.11 0.18 -11.25
N GLY A 393 6.36 1.22 -11.60
CA GLY A 393 6.59 1.98 -12.84
C GLY A 393 7.97 2.62 -12.90
N MET A 394 8.45 3.19 -11.80
CA MET A 394 9.78 3.82 -11.74
C MET A 394 10.90 2.79 -11.57
N GLY A 395 10.65 1.65 -10.92
CA GLY A 395 11.62 0.55 -10.84
C GLY A 395 12.00 -0.04 -12.20
N SER A 396 11.11 0.09 -13.20
CA SER A 396 11.40 -0.27 -14.59
C SER A 396 12.36 0.69 -15.33
N SER A 397 12.65 1.87 -14.75
CA SER A 397 13.53 2.85 -15.35
C SER A 397 14.98 2.36 -15.40
N LYS A 398 15.58 2.41 -16.60
CA LYS A 398 16.99 2.05 -16.78
C LYS A 398 17.92 3.00 -16.03
N TYR A 399 17.55 4.28 -15.91
CA TYR A 399 18.31 5.26 -15.13
C TYR A 399 18.39 4.85 -13.65
N VAL A 400 17.26 4.47 -13.05
CA VAL A 400 17.17 4.02 -11.65
C VAL A 400 17.99 2.75 -11.44
N GLN A 401 17.86 1.78 -12.35
CA GLN A 401 18.66 0.55 -12.32
C GLN A 401 20.16 0.83 -12.35
N ASP A 402 20.63 1.66 -13.29
CA ASP A 402 22.04 1.98 -13.43
C ASP A 402 22.57 2.76 -12.23
N PHE A 403 21.79 3.71 -11.71
CA PHE A 403 22.15 4.44 -10.50
C PHE A 403 22.34 3.50 -9.32
N LEU A 404 21.37 2.60 -9.05
CA LEU A 404 21.45 1.68 -7.91
C LEU A 404 22.64 0.73 -8.06
N VAL A 405 22.86 0.16 -9.24
CA VAL A 405 24.02 -0.70 -9.53
C VAL A 405 25.34 0.03 -9.27
N GLU A 406 25.45 1.30 -9.70
CA GLU A 406 26.65 2.10 -9.43
C GLU A 406 26.84 2.36 -7.93
N ARG A 407 25.76 2.71 -7.21
CA ARG A 407 25.83 2.91 -5.76
C ARG A 407 26.26 1.66 -5.01
N PHE A 408 25.77 0.47 -5.39
CA PHE A 408 26.26 -0.77 -4.82
C PHE A 408 27.75 -0.98 -5.08
N ARG A 409 28.23 -0.67 -6.30
CA ARG A 409 29.66 -0.79 -6.65
C ARG A 409 30.54 0.19 -5.88
N GLU A 410 30.04 1.40 -5.63
CA GLU A 410 30.73 2.41 -4.83
C GLU A 410 30.78 2.03 -3.34
N ARG A 411 29.73 1.39 -2.81
CA ARG A 411 29.55 1.17 -1.37
C ARG A 411 30.02 -0.19 -0.86
N TYR A 412 29.87 -1.25 -1.65
CA TYR A 412 30.10 -2.65 -1.26
C TYR A 412 31.04 -3.36 -2.22
N ALA A 413 31.74 -4.39 -1.77
CA ALA A 413 32.68 -5.12 -2.63
C ALA A 413 31.95 -6.03 -3.64
N THR A 414 30.78 -6.55 -3.25
CA THR A 414 29.90 -7.33 -4.13
C THR A 414 28.69 -6.52 -4.59
N VAL A 415 28.38 -6.58 -5.88
CA VAL A 415 27.16 -6.02 -6.45
C VAL A 415 26.09 -7.11 -6.53
N PRO A 416 24.90 -6.93 -5.93
CA PRO A 416 23.79 -7.88 -6.02
C PRO A 416 23.39 -8.18 -7.46
N GLN A 417 22.77 -9.34 -7.68
CA GLN A 417 22.09 -9.59 -8.94
C GLN A 417 20.79 -8.77 -8.98
N PHE A 418 20.70 -7.85 -9.94
CA PHE A 418 19.48 -7.09 -10.20
C PHE A 418 18.58 -7.80 -11.18
N ALA A 419 17.28 -7.80 -10.88
CA ALA A 419 16.22 -8.19 -11.78
C ALA A 419 15.09 -7.15 -11.72
N VAL A 420 14.30 -7.09 -12.78
CA VAL A 420 13.05 -6.32 -12.82
C VAL A 420 11.93 -7.35 -12.87
N ALA A 421 10.91 -7.21 -12.04
CA ALA A 421 9.74 -8.09 -12.07
C ALA A 421 9.12 -8.11 -13.49
N GLY A 422 8.56 -9.23 -13.96
CA GLY A 422 7.78 -9.21 -15.19
C GLY A 422 6.54 -8.34 -15.01
N GLU A 423 6.17 -7.61 -16.07
CA GLU A 423 5.10 -6.61 -16.03
C GLU A 423 5.10 -5.78 -14.71
N PRO A 424 6.15 -4.98 -14.41
CA PRO A 424 6.37 -4.35 -13.08
C PRO A 424 5.18 -3.59 -12.51
N GLN A 425 4.35 -3.03 -13.40
CA GLN A 425 3.15 -2.28 -13.03
C GLN A 425 2.01 -3.17 -12.52
N LEU A 426 2.03 -4.46 -12.85
CA LEU A 426 1.02 -5.46 -12.47
C LEU A 426 1.50 -6.40 -11.36
N ALA A 427 2.78 -6.31 -10.97
CA ALA A 427 3.40 -7.21 -10.00
C ALA A 427 2.63 -7.30 -8.68
N VAL A 428 2.14 -6.18 -8.16
CA VAL A 428 1.34 -6.13 -6.92
C VAL A 428 0.03 -6.90 -7.06
N CYS A 429 -0.85 -6.52 -8.00
CA CYS A 429 -2.16 -7.16 -8.14
C CYS A 429 -2.06 -8.65 -8.49
N LYS A 430 -1.13 -9.03 -9.38
CA LYS A 430 -0.89 -10.44 -9.72
C LYS A 430 -0.26 -11.20 -8.54
N GLY A 431 0.60 -10.53 -7.78
CA GLY A 431 1.23 -11.08 -6.58
C GLY A 431 0.24 -11.44 -5.48
N LEU A 432 -0.76 -10.57 -5.25
CA LEU A 432 -1.87 -10.86 -4.34
C LEU A 432 -2.60 -12.16 -4.74
N VAL A 433 -2.96 -12.29 -6.03
CA VAL A 433 -3.63 -13.51 -6.53
C VAL A 433 -2.70 -14.72 -6.43
N HIS A 434 -1.43 -14.58 -6.82
CA HIS A 434 -0.46 -15.66 -6.77
C HIS A 434 -0.25 -16.19 -5.35
N ASP A 435 -0.07 -15.31 -4.36
CA ASP A 435 0.07 -15.69 -2.96
C ASP A 435 -1.17 -16.44 -2.45
N ALA A 436 -2.37 -15.96 -2.76
CA ALA A 436 -3.61 -16.64 -2.37
C ALA A 436 -3.77 -18.02 -3.03
N LEU A 437 -3.41 -18.16 -4.31
CA LEU A 437 -3.39 -19.47 -4.98
C LEU A 437 -2.37 -20.42 -4.34
N LYS A 438 -1.21 -19.90 -3.93
CA LYS A 438 -0.20 -20.67 -3.19
C LYS A 438 -0.66 -21.02 -1.78
N GLU A 439 -1.40 -20.15 -1.10
CA GLU A 439 -2.02 -20.46 0.19
C GLU A 439 -3.00 -21.62 0.06
N ILE A 440 -3.89 -21.57 -0.94
CA ILE A 440 -4.91 -22.59 -1.18
C ILE A 440 -4.29 -23.96 -1.48
N ASN A 441 -3.19 -24.00 -2.25
CA ASN A 441 -2.65 -25.27 -2.77
C ASN A 441 -1.38 -25.77 -2.07
N GLN A 442 -0.57 -24.88 -1.51
CA GLN A 442 0.83 -25.15 -1.09
C GLN A 442 1.18 -24.51 0.27
N GLY A 443 0.18 -24.01 1.01
CA GLY A 443 0.36 -23.40 2.33
C GLY A 443 1.10 -22.07 2.32
N GLY A 444 1.05 -21.32 1.21
CA GLY A 444 1.50 -19.93 1.11
C GLY A 444 3.00 -19.77 0.85
N ILE A 445 3.43 -18.56 0.47
CA ILE A 445 4.84 -18.29 0.14
C ILE A 445 5.63 -17.83 1.38
N PHE A 446 4.96 -17.19 2.31
CA PHE A 446 5.59 -16.53 3.44
C PHE A 446 5.54 -17.38 4.71
N ARG A 447 6.62 -17.32 5.49
CA ARG A 447 6.73 -17.80 6.86
C ARG A 447 6.72 -16.63 7.82
N TYR A 448 6.12 -16.89 8.96
CA TYR A 448 5.83 -15.93 10.01
C TYR A 448 6.36 -16.44 11.34
N SER A 449 6.92 -15.55 12.14
CA SER A 449 7.32 -15.85 13.52
C SER A 449 6.26 -15.34 14.49
N ALA A 450 5.77 -16.21 15.37
CA ALA A 450 4.81 -15.82 16.38
C ALA A 450 5.43 -14.92 17.44
N GLN A 451 4.80 -13.77 17.72
CA GLN A 451 5.35 -12.76 18.64
C GLN A 451 4.99 -13.02 20.11
N ALA A 452 4.09 -13.98 20.34
CA ALA A 452 3.64 -14.39 21.66
C ALA A 452 3.26 -15.87 21.64
N TRP A 453 3.17 -16.47 22.82
CA TRP A 453 2.49 -17.73 23.02
C TRP A 453 0.98 -17.50 22.93
N TYR A 454 0.27 -18.39 22.22
CA TYR A 454 -1.19 -18.40 22.19
C TYR A 454 -1.73 -19.74 22.62
N GLY A 455 -2.78 -19.70 23.43
CA GLY A 455 -3.40 -20.88 24.00
C GLY A 455 -4.88 -20.69 24.22
N ILE A 456 -5.54 -21.79 24.58
CA ILE A 456 -6.93 -21.77 25.00
C ILE A 456 -6.94 -21.98 26.51
N ALA A 457 -7.60 -21.09 27.26
CA ALA A 457 -7.85 -21.19 28.69
C ALA A 457 -9.28 -21.68 28.95
N LYS A 458 -9.49 -22.38 30.07
CA LYS A 458 -10.80 -22.88 30.49
C LYS A 458 -11.17 -22.31 31.87
N ASN A 459 -12.44 -21.92 32.03
CA ASN A 459 -13.04 -21.41 33.27
C ASN A 459 -12.19 -20.33 33.95
N ASN A 460 -11.56 -19.46 33.14
CA ASN A 460 -10.64 -18.41 33.56
C ASN A 460 -9.47 -18.93 34.42
N SER A 461 -9.14 -20.22 34.31
CA SER A 461 -8.02 -20.85 35.00
C SER A 461 -6.80 -20.84 34.08
N PHE A 462 -5.92 -19.87 34.32
CA PHE A 462 -4.65 -19.74 33.61
C PHE A 462 -3.62 -20.81 33.99
N GLN A 463 -3.92 -21.64 35.00
CA GLN A 463 -3.12 -22.80 35.38
C GLN A 463 -3.32 -24.02 34.45
N SER A 464 -4.30 -23.96 33.53
CA SER A 464 -4.63 -25.05 32.61
C SER A 464 -4.82 -24.57 31.17
N VAL A 465 -3.89 -23.75 30.70
CA VAL A 465 -3.85 -23.30 29.29
C VAL A 465 -3.26 -24.41 28.42
N GLU A 466 -3.97 -24.75 27.35
CA GLU A 466 -3.43 -25.61 26.29
C GLU A 466 -2.87 -24.69 25.19
N TRP A 467 -1.54 -24.60 25.09
CA TRP A 467 -0.85 -23.73 24.14
C TRP A 467 -0.82 -24.37 22.75
N PHE A 468 -1.23 -23.62 21.73
CA PHE A 468 -1.27 -24.09 20.34
C PHE A 468 -0.27 -23.38 19.43
N LEU A 469 0.29 -22.25 19.88
CA LEU A 469 1.32 -21.51 19.17
C LEU A 469 2.38 -21.06 20.17
N ARG A 470 3.65 -21.35 19.88
CA ARG A 470 4.76 -20.92 20.73
C ARG A 470 5.34 -19.61 20.22
N LYS A 471 5.79 -18.75 21.13
CA LYS A 471 6.58 -17.58 20.76
C LYS A 471 7.83 -18.02 19.98
N ASP A 472 8.18 -17.24 18.96
CA ASP A 472 9.28 -17.46 18.02
C ASP A 472 9.16 -18.71 17.14
N GLU A 473 8.02 -19.41 17.19
CA GLU A 473 7.73 -20.49 16.25
C GLU A 473 7.55 -19.91 14.84
N GLU A 474 8.32 -20.42 13.88
CA GLU A 474 8.23 -20.04 12.47
C GLU A 474 7.31 -21.01 11.69
N LEU A 475 6.26 -20.49 11.05
CA LEU A 475 5.27 -21.30 10.33
C LEU A 475 4.69 -20.58 9.11
N SER A 476 4.17 -21.36 8.17
CA SER A 476 3.46 -20.86 7.00
C SER A 476 1.96 -20.61 7.32
N LEU A 477 1.31 -19.76 6.53
CA LEU A 477 -0.15 -19.58 6.61
C LEU A 477 -0.85 -20.89 6.24
N SER A 478 -2.06 -21.11 6.76
CA SER A 478 -2.81 -22.38 6.71
C SER A 478 -2.36 -23.49 7.67
N ALA A 479 -1.30 -23.27 8.47
CA ALA A 479 -0.96 -24.19 9.56
C ALA A 479 -2.17 -24.38 10.49
N SER A 480 -2.62 -25.64 10.61
CA SER A 480 -3.75 -25.99 11.45
C SER A 480 -3.29 -26.72 12.72
N ARG A 481 -3.90 -26.39 13.85
CA ARG A 481 -3.61 -26.99 15.16
C ARG A 481 -4.90 -27.45 15.81
N ASP A 482 -4.95 -28.71 16.22
CA ASP A 482 -6.09 -29.25 16.95
C ASP A 482 -5.84 -29.17 18.45
N VAL A 483 -6.66 -28.39 19.14
CA VAL A 483 -6.61 -28.20 20.60
C VAL A 483 -7.78 -28.93 21.23
N LYS A 484 -7.51 -30.06 21.89
CA LYS A 484 -8.55 -30.84 22.58
C LYS A 484 -8.81 -30.23 23.96
N ARG A 485 -10.05 -29.81 24.23
CA ARG A 485 -10.47 -29.29 25.53
C ARG A 485 -11.66 -30.06 26.08
N LEU A 486 -11.58 -30.36 27.37
CA LEU A 486 -12.71 -30.93 28.11
C LEU A 486 -13.44 -29.80 28.81
N LEU A 487 -14.62 -29.44 28.32
CA LEU A 487 -15.51 -28.42 28.86
C LEU A 487 -16.35 -28.97 30.00
N ASP A 488 -16.54 -28.17 31.04
CA ASP A 488 -17.50 -28.37 32.13
C ASP A 488 -17.95 -27.00 32.65
N MET A 489 -19.04 -26.99 33.41
CA MET A 489 -19.47 -25.80 34.13
C MET A 489 -18.62 -25.64 35.40
N ASP A 490 -18.29 -24.39 35.74
CA ASP A 490 -17.70 -24.03 37.02
C ASP A 490 -18.71 -24.19 38.17
N ASP A 491 -18.26 -23.98 39.41
CA ASP A 491 -19.10 -24.12 40.60
C ASP A 491 -20.30 -23.14 40.63
N LYS A 492 -20.31 -22.14 39.74
CA LYS A 492 -21.39 -21.15 39.55
C LYS A 492 -22.28 -21.47 38.35
N GLY A 493 -22.07 -22.61 37.67
CA GLY A 493 -22.84 -23.03 36.51
C GLY A 493 -22.44 -22.33 35.20
N LYS A 494 -21.31 -21.61 35.18
CA LYS A 494 -20.80 -20.90 34.01
C LYS A 494 -19.68 -21.69 33.34
N MET A 495 -19.61 -21.63 32.02
CA MET A 495 -18.51 -22.19 31.26
C MET A 495 -17.65 -21.04 30.74
N GLY A 496 -16.33 -21.20 30.74
CA GLY A 496 -15.41 -20.24 30.14
C GLY A 496 -14.46 -20.94 29.19
N LEU A 497 -14.41 -20.47 27.95
CA LEU A 497 -13.40 -20.83 26.96
C LEU A 497 -12.87 -19.54 26.35
N GLN A 498 -11.59 -19.28 26.54
CA GLN A 498 -10.96 -18.01 26.14
C GLN A 498 -9.68 -18.29 25.35
N VAL A 499 -9.45 -17.51 24.30
CA VAL A 499 -8.13 -17.40 23.67
C VAL A 499 -7.30 -16.47 24.53
N VAL A 500 -6.10 -16.91 24.90
CA VAL A 500 -5.18 -16.14 25.74
C VAL A 500 -3.82 -16.03 25.08
N LYS A 501 -3.09 -14.95 25.39
CA LYS A 501 -1.72 -14.73 24.93
C LYS A 501 -0.77 -14.31 26.04
N THR A 502 0.50 -14.64 25.90
CA THR A 502 1.58 -14.13 26.76
C THR A 502 2.90 -14.00 25.99
N THR A 503 3.65 -12.94 26.28
CA THR A 503 5.00 -12.73 25.75
C THR A 503 6.10 -13.26 26.69
N GLU A 504 5.71 -13.67 27.91
CA GLU A 504 6.59 -14.31 28.88
C GLU A 504 6.93 -15.74 28.45
N ASP A 505 8.09 -16.24 28.88
CA ASP A 505 8.52 -17.59 28.56
C ASP A 505 7.68 -18.62 29.34
N VAL A 506 7.07 -19.54 28.59
CA VAL A 506 6.27 -20.63 29.16
C VAL A 506 7.18 -21.83 29.43
N GLN A 507 7.42 -22.15 30.71
CA GLN A 507 8.11 -23.40 31.08
C GLN A 507 7.16 -24.60 30.97
N VAL A 508 7.37 -25.45 29.95
CA VAL A 508 6.66 -26.72 29.78
C VAL A 508 7.39 -27.83 30.56
N GLY A 509 6.73 -28.43 31.56
CA GLY A 509 7.32 -29.50 32.37
C GLY A 509 7.36 -30.86 31.65
N TRP A 510 8.43 -31.63 31.83
CA TRP A 510 8.70 -32.90 31.13
C TRP A 510 7.76 -34.09 31.49
N ILE A 511 6.89 -33.97 32.50
CA ILE A 511 6.11 -35.11 33.04
C ILE A 511 4.58 -34.86 33.04
N SER A 512 4.12 -33.65 32.69
CA SER A 512 2.69 -33.42 32.43
C SER A 512 2.53 -32.16 31.58
N ASN A 513 1.60 -32.16 30.62
CA ASN A 513 1.17 -31.00 29.82
C ASN A 513 0.56 -29.84 30.65
N LYS A 514 0.92 -29.68 31.93
CA LYS A 514 0.53 -28.54 32.77
C LYS A 514 1.67 -27.53 32.75
N SER A 515 1.41 -26.33 32.23
CA SER A 515 2.36 -25.21 32.28
C SER A 515 2.66 -24.86 33.75
N LYS A 516 3.94 -24.65 34.08
CA LYS A 516 4.33 -24.07 35.36
C LYS A 516 3.76 -22.66 35.51
N GLN A 517 3.65 -22.22 36.77
CA GLN A 517 3.19 -20.89 37.18
C GLN A 517 3.93 -19.81 36.36
N LEU A 518 3.19 -19.07 35.53
CA LEU A 518 3.69 -17.89 34.85
C LEU A 518 3.95 -16.77 35.85
N GLY A 519 4.88 -15.86 35.54
CA GLY A 519 5.16 -14.69 36.37
C GLY A 519 3.97 -13.72 36.40
N ARG A 520 3.24 -13.62 35.28
CA ARG A 520 1.96 -12.90 35.16
C ARG A 520 0.91 -13.75 34.46
N ASP A 521 -0.35 -13.49 34.80
CA ASP A 521 -1.47 -14.12 34.11
C ASP A 521 -1.50 -13.72 32.62
N PRO A 522 -1.76 -14.66 31.70
CA PRO A 522 -1.95 -14.37 30.28
C PRO A 522 -3.05 -13.34 30.03
N THR A 523 -2.89 -12.54 28.98
CA THR A 523 -3.92 -11.60 28.54
C THR A 523 -5.00 -12.34 27.76
N VAL A 524 -6.27 -12.08 28.08
CA VAL A 524 -7.40 -12.60 27.30
C VAL A 524 -7.48 -11.84 25.98
N VAL A 525 -7.43 -12.57 24.87
CA VAL A 525 -7.56 -12.04 23.51
C VAL A 525 -9.02 -11.99 23.10
N GLU A 526 -9.75 -13.09 23.31
CA GLU A 526 -11.16 -13.21 22.93
C GLU A 526 -11.86 -14.31 23.75
N SER A 527 -13.16 -14.11 24.01
CA SER A 527 -14.04 -15.13 24.58
C SER A 527 -14.65 -15.98 23.47
N LEU A 528 -14.29 -17.27 23.43
CA LEU A 528 -14.94 -18.24 22.54
C LEU A 528 -16.32 -18.65 23.09
N THR A 529 -16.51 -18.54 24.41
CA THR A 529 -17.77 -18.90 25.09
C THR A 529 -18.97 -18.14 24.54
N ASP A 530 -18.83 -16.84 24.34
CA ASP A 530 -19.95 -15.96 23.98
C ASP A 530 -20.47 -16.23 22.58
N LYS A 531 -19.66 -16.91 21.76
CA LYS A 531 -19.96 -17.24 20.37
C LYS A 531 -20.27 -18.74 20.17
N LEU A 532 -20.32 -19.52 21.26
CA LEU A 532 -20.63 -20.94 21.24
C LEU A 532 -22.15 -21.19 21.32
N PRO A 533 -22.73 -21.98 20.42
CA PRO A 533 -24.12 -22.42 20.56
C PRO A 533 -24.21 -23.54 21.60
N LEU A 534 -24.29 -23.17 22.88
CA LEU A 534 -24.31 -24.10 24.02
C LEU A 534 -25.41 -25.16 23.92
N ASN A 535 -26.55 -24.81 23.33
CA ASN A 535 -27.67 -25.70 23.08
C ASN A 535 -27.35 -26.84 22.09
N LYS A 536 -26.28 -26.73 21.28
CA LYS A 536 -25.84 -27.76 20.34
C LYS A 536 -24.80 -28.72 20.93
N LEU A 537 -24.25 -28.45 22.11
CA LEU A 537 -23.25 -29.31 22.75
C LEU A 537 -23.92 -30.48 23.49
N LYS A 538 -23.69 -31.71 23.02
CA LYS A 538 -24.21 -32.92 23.66
C LYS A 538 -23.48 -33.16 24.99
N GLY A 539 -24.23 -33.51 26.04
CA GLY A 539 -23.66 -33.92 27.33
C GLY A 539 -23.37 -32.81 28.33
N LEU A 540 -23.75 -31.55 28.08
CA LEU A 540 -23.50 -30.39 28.96
C LEU A 540 -24.71 -30.01 29.85
N ARG A 541 -25.60 -30.96 30.15
CA ARG A 541 -26.93 -30.71 30.76
C ARG A 541 -26.93 -30.38 32.27
N PHE A 542 -25.83 -30.59 33.00
CA PHE A 542 -25.75 -30.41 34.46
C PHE A 542 -24.37 -29.89 34.93
N LEU A 543 -24.30 -29.28 36.12
CA LEU A 543 -23.08 -28.74 36.75
C LEU A 543 -21.89 -29.73 36.85
N LYS A 544 -22.13 -31.05 36.81
CA LYS A 544 -21.10 -32.10 36.85
C LYS A 544 -20.79 -32.75 35.49
N SER A 545 -21.48 -32.32 34.44
CA SER A 545 -21.40 -32.95 33.12
C SER A 545 -20.24 -32.39 32.30
N LYS A 546 -19.47 -33.31 31.71
CA LYS A 546 -18.23 -33.02 30.97
C LYS A 546 -18.44 -33.30 29.49
N CYS A 547 -18.00 -32.38 28.65
CA CYS A 547 -18.07 -32.50 27.20
C CYS A 547 -16.67 -32.26 26.60
N GLN A 548 -16.18 -33.21 25.80
CA GLN A 548 -14.93 -32.99 25.07
C GLN A 548 -15.23 -32.33 23.73
N VAL A 549 -14.51 -31.23 23.45
CA VAL A 549 -14.51 -30.56 22.15
C VAL A 549 -13.08 -30.54 21.61
N THR A 550 -12.96 -30.56 20.28
CA THR A 550 -11.71 -30.24 19.60
C THR A 550 -11.87 -28.90 18.93
N VAL A 551 -10.98 -27.97 19.25
CA VAL A 551 -10.88 -26.66 18.62
C VAL A 551 -9.78 -26.72 17.59
N LYS A 552 -10.16 -26.79 16.31
CA LYS A 552 -9.23 -26.66 15.19
C LYS A 552 -8.95 -25.18 14.97
N VAL A 553 -7.71 -24.78 15.16
CA VAL A 553 -7.21 -23.42 14.93
C VAL A 553 -6.56 -23.39 13.55
N ARG A 554 -6.89 -22.41 12.71
CA ARG A 554 -6.14 -22.07 11.49
C ARG A 554 -5.63 -20.64 11.61
N LEU A 555 -4.35 -20.46 11.33
CA LEU A 555 -3.67 -19.18 11.43
C LEU A 555 -3.69 -18.47 10.07
N GLY A 556 -4.38 -17.34 10.00
CA GLY A 556 -4.32 -16.39 8.88
C GLY A 556 -3.51 -15.15 9.28
N ARG A 557 -3.20 -14.26 8.33
CA ARG A 557 -2.45 -13.02 8.61
C ARG A 557 -3.21 -12.07 9.54
N GLY A 558 -4.44 -11.74 9.17
CA GLY A 558 -5.25 -10.75 9.89
C GLY A 558 -6.10 -11.33 11.03
N ALA A 559 -6.30 -12.65 11.06
CA ALA A 559 -7.15 -13.31 12.03
C ALA A 559 -6.78 -14.78 12.24
N MET A 560 -7.10 -15.29 13.42
CA MET A 560 -7.13 -16.72 13.71
C MET A 560 -8.57 -17.24 13.54
N ARG A 561 -8.74 -18.33 12.79
CA ARG A 561 -10.03 -19.02 12.62
C ARG A 561 -10.10 -20.22 13.56
N PHE A 562 -11.17 -20.31 14.33
CA PHE A 562 -11.43 -21.40 15.28
C PHE A 562 -12.68 -22.16 14.84
N GLU A 563 -12.52 -23.46 14.61
CA GLU A 563 -13.60 -24.39 14.28
C GLU A 563 -13.74 -25.40 15.41
N MET A 564 -14.93 -25.51 15.97
CA MET A 564 -15.17 -26.41 17.10
C MET A 564 -15.89 -27.65 16.61
N THR A 565 -15.44 -28.81 17.06
CA THR A 565 -16.05 -30.10 16.75
C THR A 565 -16.27 -30.92 18.01
N GLN A 566 -17.34 -31.71 18.02
CA GLN A 566 -17.61 -32.73 19.02
C GLN A 566 -17.72 -34.09 18.31
N GLY A 567 -16.71 -34.93 18.48
CA GLY A 567 -16.57 -36.15 17.68
C GLY A 567 -16.33 -35.81 16.21
N LYS A 568 -17.26 -36.18 15.32
CA LYS A 568 -17.24 -35.84 13.88
C LYS A 568 -18.15 -34.66 13.51
N GLU A 569 -18.94 -34.15 14.45
CA GLU A 569 -19.91 -33.08 14.19
C GLU A 569 -19.29 -31.70 14.46
N THR A 570 -19.45 -30.76 13.52
CA THR A 570 -19.10 -29.35 13.73
C THR A 570 -20.12 -28.67 14.64
N VAL A 571 -19.63 -27.92 15.61
CA VAL A 571 -20.44 -27.21 16.60
C VAL A 571 -20.37 -25.71 16.33
N GLY A 572 -21.45 -25.15 15.80
CA GLY A 572 -21.57 -23.72 15.52
C GLY A 572 -20.85 -23.27 14.25
N ASN A 573 -20.80 -21.96 14.07
CA ASN A 573 -20.09 -21.34 12.94
C ASN A 573 -18.62 -21.14 13.31
N PRO A 574 -17.70 -21.14 12.32
CA PRO A 574 -16.31 -20.75 12.56
C PRO A 574 -16.22 -19.37 13.20
N LEU A 575 -15.32 -19.23 14.17
CA LEU A 575 -15.07 -17.99 14.89
C LEU A 575 -13.78 -17.35 14.38
N TYR A 576 -13.81 -16.04 14.13
CA TYR A 576 -12.64 -15.27 13.72
C TYR A 576 -12.22 -14.35 14.86
N VAL A 577 -10.95 -14.43 15.22
CA VAL A 577 -10.32 -13.54 16.20
C VAL A 577 -9.32 -12.68 15.46
N SER A 578 -9.61 -11.38 15.33
CA SER A 578 -8.75 -10.40 14.68
C SER A 578 -7.52 -10.12 15.54
N GLU A 579 -6.44 -10.85 15.28
CA GLU A 579 -5.20 -10.79 16.07
C GLU A 579 -4.00 -10.92 15.13
N LEU A 580 -3.12 -9.92 15.15
CA LEU A 580 -1.89 -9.85 14.35
C LEU A 580 -0.74 -10.60 15.05
N TRP A 581 -0.88 -11.92 15.18
CA TRP A 581 0.00 -12.77 15.98
C TRP A 581 1.47 -12.83 15.55
N HIS A 582 1.78 -12.38 14.33
CA HIS A 582 3.11 -12.45 13.73
C HIS A 582 3.80 -11.09 13.58
N LEU A 583 3.10 -9.98 13.81
CA LEU A 583 3.67 -8.64 13.66
C LEU A 583 4.21 -8.14 14.99
N THR A 584 5.49 -7.74 15.01
CA THR A 584 6.08 -7.11 16.19
C THR A 584 5.41 -5.74 16.41
N PRO A 585 5.00 -5.38 17.63
CA PRO A 585 4.37 -4.07 17.90
C PRO A 585 5.21 -2.87 17.44
N THR A 586 6.54 -3.00 17.43
CA THR A 586 7.47 -1.95 16.97
C THR A 586 7.63 -1.84 15.46
N LEU A 587 7.16 -2.82 14.67
CA LEU A 587 7.11 -2.71 13.22
C LEU A 587 5.83 -1.99 12.74
N CYS A 588 4.83 -1.86 13.61
CA CYS A 588 3.61 -1.08 13.37
C CYS A 588 3.82 0.42 13.65
N GLU A 589 4.89 0.78 14.36
CA GLU A 589 5.28 2.16 14.55
C GLU A 589 6.26 2.56 13.44
N GLY A 590 5.73 3.12 12.36
CA GLY A 590 6.47 4.07 11.52
C GLY A 590 6.86 5.29 12.36
N LYS A 591 7.81 5.11 13.28
CA LYS A 591 8.10 6.10 14.31
C LYS A 591 8.81 7.29 13.69
N ALA A 592 8.07 8.40 13.62
CA ALA A 592 8.49 9.78 13.77
C ALA A 592 10.02 9.98 13.76
N ARG A 593 10.56 10.45 12.62
CA ARG A 593 11.96 10.88 12.57
C ARG A 593 12.15 12.17 13.36
N GLY A 594 12.72 11.99 14.54
CA GLY A 594 13.78 12.79 15.16
C GLY A 594 13.80 14.30 14.91
N SER A 595 13.45 15.05 15.95
CA SER A 595 13.98 16.39 16.19
C SER A 595 15.52 16.36 16.17
N PRO A 596 16.20 17.28 15.49
CA PRO A 596 17.65 17.29 15.46
C PRO A 596 18.21 17.54 16.87
N ARG A 597 19.13 16.66 17.30
CA ARG A 597 19.93 16.84 18.52
C ARG A 597 20.72 18.14 18.41
N THR A 598 20.42 19.11 19.28
CA THR A 598 21.28 20.26 19.54
C THR A 598 22.44 19.84 20.45
N PRO A 599 23.70 20.10 20.09
CA PRO A 599 24.81 19.98 21.02
C PRO A 599 24.89 21.23 21.90
N GLY A 600 25.06 21.02 23.21
CA GLY A 600 25.81 21.92 24.09
C GLY A 600 25.24 23.31 24.36
N GLY A 601 24.84 23.55 25.62
CA GLY A 601 24.34 24.84 26.08
C GLY A 601 25.30 26.02 25.85
N ALA A 602 24.75 27.11 25.34
CA ALA A 602 25.21 28.47 25.60
C ALA A 602 23.98 29.40 25.63
N ARG A 603 23.79 30.10 26.76
CA ARG A 603 22.85 31.22 26.89
C ARG A 603 23.29 32.31 25.91
N ILE A 604 22.45 32.66 24.93
CA ILE A 604 22.63 33.88 24.14
C ILE A 604 21.29 34.62 24.02
N ASN A 605 21.36 35.91 24.28
CA ASN A 605 20.27 36.87 24.42
C ASN A 605 19.36 36.99 23.19
N LYS A 606 18.09 37.31 23.47
CA LYS A 606 17.12 37.86 22.51
C LYS A 606 17.67 39.15 21.93
N GLU A 607 17.98 39.16 20.63
CA GLU A 607 17.94 40.38 19.84
C GLU A 607 17.56 40.06 18.39
N LYS A 608 16.64 40.88 17.87
CA LYS A 608 16.04 40.77 16.55
C LYS A 608 17.09 41.06 15.47
N ASN A 609 17.34 40.09 14.60
CA ASN A 609 17.85 40.37 13.26
C ASN A 609 17.24 39.36 12.27
N ILE A 610 16.34 39.85 11.43
CA ILE A 610 15.70 39.10 10.35
C ILE A 610 16.72 39.00 9.21
N ASN A 611 17.26 37.79 9.01
CA ASN A 611 18.12 37.48 7.88
C ASN A 611 17.25 36.99 6.72
N TRP A 612 17.13 37.80 5.65
CA TRP A 612 16.25 37.58 4.49
C TRP A 612 16.73 36.50 3.49
N GLY A 613 17.59 35.58 3.92
CA GLY A 613 18.25 34.59 3.05
C GLY A 613 17.61 33.20 2.97
N THR A 614 16.55 32.91 3.72
CA THR A 614 16.07 31.52 3.93
C THR A 614 14.56 31.31 3.74
N LEU A 615 13.87 32.22 3.05
CA LEU A 615 12.41 32.12 2.80
C LEU A 615 12.03 31.65 1.37
N GLY A 616 12.98 31.12 0.61
CA GLY A 616 12.79 30.82 -0.82
C GLY A 616 12.24 29.44 -1.19
N THR A 617 11.97 28.56 -0.23
CA THR A 617 11.73 27.12 -0.52
C THR A 617 10.37 26.59 -0.03
N TRP A 618 9.51 27.43 0.55
CA TRP A 618 8.28 26.98 1.24
C TRP A 618 6.95 27.34 0.55
N LEU A 619 6.97 27.74 -0.73
CA LEU A 619 5.76 28.24 -1.41
C LEU A 619 5.39 27.55 -2.73
N PHE A 620 6.12 26.52 -3.18
CA PHE A 620 5.97 26.01 -4.56
C PHE A 620 5.67 24.51 -4.71
N GLY A 621 5.50 23.75 -3.62
CA GLY A 621 5.14 22.32 -3.66
C GLY A 621 3.64 22.02 -3.65
N GLY A 622 2.81 22.88 -3.05
CA GLY A 622 1.41 22.57 -2.75
C GLY A 622 0.40 22.72 -3.90
N THR A 623 0.75 23.33 -5.04
CA THR A 623 -0.24 23.63 -6.09
C THR A 623 -0.63 22.43 -6.95
N ALA A 624 0.25 21.45 -7.12
CA ALA A 624 -0.05 20.22 -7.87
C ALA A 624 -1.07 19.36 -7.13
N LEU A 625 -0.86 19.16 -5.83
CA LEU A 625 -1.81 18.45 -4.96
C LEU A 625 -3.13 19.24 -4.82
N ALA A 626 -3.08 20.57 -4.72
CA ALA A 626 -4.29 21.41 -4.71
C ALA A 626 -5.08 21.33 -6.04
N ALA A 627 -4.38 21.35 -7.18
CA ALA A 627 -4.99 21.19 -8.50
C ALA A 627 -5.54 19.77 -8.69
N ALA A 628 -4.88 18.75 -8.13
CA ALA A 628 -5.25 17.35 -8.29
C ALA A 628 -6.34 16.87 -7.33
N ILE A 629 -6.49 17.53 -6.17
CA ILE A 629 -7.65 17.41 -5.26
C ILE A 629 -8.80 18.36 -5.72
N GLY A 630 -8.66 19.00 -6.88
CA GLY A 630 -9.74 19.72 -7.55
C GLY A 630 -10.17 21.00 -6.86
N PHE A 631 -9.24 21.77 -6.28
CA PHE A 631 -9.55 23.10 -5.78
C PHE A 631 -9.06 24.20 -6.72
N GLY A 632 -9.98 25.11 -7.04
CA GLY A 632 -9.70 26.31 -7.79
C GLY A 632 -8.75 27.21 -7.00
N VAL A 633 -7.48 27.30 -7.43
CA VAL A 633 -6.54 28.35 -7.00
C VAL A 633 -7.19 29.74 -7.07
N THR A 634 -8.15 29.93 -7.99
CA THR A 634 -8.98 31.14 -8.09
C THR A 634 -9.85 31.41 -6.88
N GLN A 635 -10.44 30.40 -6.22
CA GLN A 635 -11.31 30.61 -5.05
C GLN A 635 -10.47 30.96 -3.82
N VAL A 636 -9.41 30.19 -3.55
CA VAL A 636 -8.49 30.47 -2.42
C VAL A 636 -7.75 31.80 -2.60
N MET A 637 -7.39 32.17 -3.84
CA MET A 637 -6.82 33.49 -4.10
C MET A 637 -7.87 34.61 -4.04
N LYS A 638 -9.14 34.33 -4.37
CA LYS A 638 -10.24 35.28 -4.14
C LYS A 638 -10.45 35.51 -2.66
N ASP A 639 -10.58 34.44 -1.88
CA ASP A 639 -10.82 34.49 -0.45
C ASP A 639 -9.66 35.20 0.27
N LYS A 640 -8.40 34.91 -0.12
CA LYS A 640 -7.23 35.62 0.41
C LYS A 640 -7.12 37.07 -0.08
N ALA A 641 -7.58 37.38 -1.29
CA ALA A 641 -7.62 38.76 -1.78
C ALA A 641 -8.71 39.56 -1.06
N GLU A 642 -9.87 38.96 -0.82
CA GLU A 642 -11.00 39.53 -0.08
C GLU A 642 -10.63 39.72 1.40
N GLU A 643 -9.97 38.76 2.05
CA GLU A 643 -9.43 38.90 3.42
C GLU A 643 -8.42 40.04 3.51
N LYS A 644 -7.51 40.14 2.53
CA LYS A 644 -6.48 41.19 2.50
C LYS A 644 -7.09 42.58 2.23
N GLU A 645 -8.11 42.66 1.39
CA GLU A 645 -8.87 43.89 1.14
C GLU A 645 -9.67 44.31 2.39
N GLU A 646 -10.16 43.35 3.18
CA GLU A 646 -10.84 43.59 4.44
C GLU A 646 -9.88 44.04 5.56
N GLU A 647 -8.67 43.46 5.62
CA GLU A 647 -7.60 43.90 6.51
C GLU A 647 -7.11 45.32 6.18
N GLU A 648 -6.91 45.63 4.89
CA GLU A 648 -6.52 46.97 4.45
C GLU A 648 -7.62 48.02 4.75
N LYS A 649 -8.91 47.66 4.58
CA LYS A 649 -10.04 48.53 4.97
C LYS A 649 -10.05 48.79 6.49
N LYS A 650 -9.84 47.75 7.31
CA LYS A 650 -9.76 47.87 8.78
C LYS A 650 -8.56 48.71 9.22
N GLU A 651 -7.43 48.63 8.53
CA GLU A 651 -6.24 49.44 8.83
C GLU A 651 -6.42 50.92 8.45
N VAL A 652 -7.12 51.19 7.33
CA VAL A 652 -7.47 52.56 6.91
C VAL A 652 -8.48 53.20 7.86
N GLU A 653 -9.48 52.45 8.35
CA GLU A 653 -10.43 52.95 9.35
C GLU A 653 -9.74 53.23 10.70
N LYS A 654 -8.80 52.36 11.13
CA LYS A 654 -7.98 52.60 12.33
C LYS A 654 -7.05 53.81 12.24
N LYS A 655 -6.68 54.25 11.04
CA LYS A 655 -5.87 55.46 10.82
C LYS A 655 -6.72 56.74 10.70
N LYS A 656 -8.04 56.61 10.60
CA LYS A 656 -9.00 57.74 10.52
C LYS A 656 -9.74 58.00 11.83
N ALA A 657 -9.75 57.06 12.76
CA ALA A 657 -10.13 57.25 14.17
C ALA A 657 -8.93 57.68 14.99
#